data_AF-A0A524NR52-F1
#
_entry.id   AF-A0A524NR52-F1
#
_cell.length_a   1.000
_cell.length_b   1.000
_cell.length_c   1.000
_cell.angle_alpha   90.00
_cell.angle_beta   90.00
_cell.angle_gamma   90.00
#
_symmetry.space_group_name_H-M   'P 1'
#
loop_
_entity.id
_entity.type
_entity.pdbx_description
1 polymer ?
#
loop_
_entity_poly.entity_id
_entity_poly.type
_entity_poly.pdbx_seq_one_letter_code
_entity_poly.pdbx_strand_id
1 'polypeptide(L)'
;MRTVTRRGWLPSAATRWRPATPSSMRATRRGGGAEREGAAGDTRRLLEAMNHRDWDAIRAICASGFRVEDCRLLGWGPTLRDVDTLIDSQRALFELSPDARYRLDHLRVCGLVYLFWVTRIGTREGGAHEAAMLTVGQWDETGKLKGYEIYDPEQIDEAFARFEERTANAVPCSLAVIARPTAATAAMDRWHAAFKVGHESGDWDALRRICAPAMVFEDRRRMSLLSGDVELMIASAGERESMGALPETWLLSTGGDRVGLWRMMWSGGPPDGRFEIEYLALMEVDESGQLVAILLIDVDDARAAQQEVWNRWAAVDPVAKPWIEVVATKTDAFNDHDLSPTRRIFVEDIVVEDHRRTGIGRIEGIEEYLRAISVLWELSPDMQAEFGQHWLALDRSAAVSTIRRSGNVAGGGAFESEYLIVDAMAEGLVTRMEFFELEALNAALARFEELRHDPLRIPPNAATRAFDRSAAAALSRDWSTLRSLISDDFVFEDRGKRSLVRGGAEELLPGLQYFVSEVGATCSFEPLATAGDRLAMHHNAWRNACDTSTFEIDKICITEIDASGKACTMILFDTEDRAAASAELLERGLANGAGGLPRASGEYLRAFNAHDLDGVRAVLPDDYYHHDHRRTGIGRIDGADVYLESLKALFDLSPDVRLEPLYQLPPSKQGLLMVNRWIGTDAEGGEFESLFAALTVYRGSDIAGIEIFEIENLDLAIARFERLHGSSTADPLAAIARPNAATVTMERMWAAFGAEDLDAARALSSPDLVWEDRRPMVGMSGDRELMLASARERLASGARPEHLQIVGTAGDRVAVARVLWAGGPTDGRFEVEFLLVIEVDEAGLCTATIFFDIDEKRAALREAWARWVAIDPTVKPWVDGISTATDAFNAYDLTQLRTAWAEDLVVHDHRRTGIGMIEGRNAYCESLTALWELSPDTQFDNGCHWPAWNRTGAIVTSRRTGTVPDGGPYETDWLTLSIMERGLVTRLEFFEIDDLDTALTRFEELSAVNDATNRTA
;
A
#
# COMPACT_ATOMS: atom_id res chain seq x y z
N MET A 1 56.22 15.11 18.24
CA MET A 1 55.80 14.85 19.65
C MET A 1 54.48 14.10 19.58
N ARG A 2 54.31 12.98 20.29
CA ARG A 2 53.09 12.15 20.17
C ARG A 2 51.93 12.77 20.95
N THR A 3 50.85 13.12 20.27
CA THR A 3 49.58 13.52 20.91
C THR A 3 48.89 12.25 21.41
N VAL A 4 48.75 12.11 22.74
CA VAL A 4 48.09 10.95 23.35
C VAL A 4 46.59 11.21 23.36
N THR A 5 45.86 10.60 22.42
CA THR A 5 44.40 10.46 22.52
C THR A 5 44.07 9.55 23.70
N ARG A 6 43.56 10.10 24.81
CA ARG A 6 43.07 9.32 25.94
C ARG A 6 41.78 8.58 25.55
N ARG A 7 41.92 7.35 25.03
CA ARG A 7 40.85 6.34 25.17
C ARG A 7 40.81 5.92 26.64
N GLY A 8 39.72 6.29 27.31
CA GLY A 8 39.40 5.92 28.69
C GLY A 8 37.94 5.50 28.83
N TRP A 9 37.39 4.85 27.81
CA TRP A 9 36.07 4.20 27.90
C TRP A 9 36.20 2.94 28.78
N LEU A 10 35.41 2.87 29.86
CA LEU A 10 35.15 1.63 30.56
C LEU A 10 34.24 0.76 29.67
N PRO A 11 34.67 -0.44 29.22
CA PRO A 11 33.88 -1.24 28.28
C PRO A 11 32.49 -1.63 28.81
N SER A 12 32.33 -1.77 30.14
CA SER A 12 31.08 -2.13 30.79
C SER A 12 29.96 -1.11 30.63
N ALA A 13 30.28 0.18 30.48
CA ALA A 13 29.28 1.24 30.38
C ALA A 13 28.47 1.12 29.08
N ALA A 14 29.15 0.93 27.94
CA ALA A 14 28.52 0.80 26.63
C ALA A 14 27.60 -0.43 26.52
N THR A 15 27.88 -1.50 27.28
CA THR A 15 27.06 -2.71 27.31
C THR A 15 25.75 -2.52 28.06
N ARG A 16 25.75 -1.77 29.18
CA ARG A 16 24.55 -1.56 30.03
C ARG A 16 23.49 -0.64 29.43
N TRP A 17 23.85 0.27 28.52
CA TRP A 17 22.87 1.14 27.83
C TRP A 17 22.06 0.40 26.75
N ARG A 18 22.33 -0.89 26.48
CA ARG A 18 21.49 -1.77 25.66
C ARG A 18 20.17 -2.12 26.40
N PRO A 19 19.10 -2.56 25.69
CA PRO A 19 17.83 -2.94 26.32
C PRO A 19 17.96 -4.07 27.35
N ALA A 20 17.05 -4.09 28.34
CA ALA A 20 17.09 -4.99 29.50
C ALA A 20 15.95 -6.03 29.44
N THR A 21 16.14 -7.17 30.12
CA THR A 21 15.33 -8.40 29.97
C THR A 21 13.98 -8.36 30.71
N PRO A 22 12.90 -8.95 30.14
CA PRO A 22 11.56 -8.89 30.72
C PRO A 22 11.24 -10.10 31.64
N SER A 23 11.81 -10.15 32.84
CA SER A 23 11.57 -11.25 33.80
C SER A 23 10.71 -10.86 35.01
N SER A 24 9.46 -10.45 34.76
CA SER A 24 8.25 -10.61 35.59
C SER A 24 7.26 -9.45 35.41
N MET A 25 5.97 -9.74 35.18
CA MET A 25 4.80 -9.07 35.79
C MET A 25 3.47 -9.61 35.22
N ARG A 26 2.40 -9.50 36.03
CA ARG A 26 1.00 -9.72 35.63
C ARG A 26 0.28 -8.37 35.54
N ALA A 27 -0.64 -8.25 34.59
CA ALA A 27 -1.29 -6.97 34.27
C ALA A 27 -2.54 -6.63 35.11
N THR A 28 -2.76 -5.34 35.36
CA THR A 28 -4.06 -4.73 35.67
C THR A 28 -4.17 -3.34 35.01
N ARG A 29 -5.32 -3.05 34.36
CA ARG A 29 -5.58 -1.80 33.63
C ARG A 29 -6.04 -0.65 34.55
N ARG A 30 -5.67 0.59 34.19
CA ARG A 30 -6.47 1.84 34.28
C ARG A 30 -5.82 2.91 33.38
N GLY A 31 -6.56 3.90 32.89
CA GLY A 31 -6.05 4.87 31.90
C GLY A 31 -6.76 6.23 31.93
N GLY A 32 -6.48 7.04 30.90
CA GLY A 32 -7.16 8.32 30.62
C GLY A 32 -6.51 9.57 31.26
N GLY A 33 -5.81 10.37 30.44
CA GLY A 33 -5.24 11.66 30.84
C GLY A 33 -4.70 12.44 29.63
N ALA A 34 -4.87 13.77 29.63
CA ALA A 34 -4.64 14.64 28.46
C ALA A 34 -3.17 14.84 28.06
N GLU A 35 -2.97 15.37 26.85
CA GLU A 35 -1.68 15.44 26.13
C GLU A 35 -0.63 16.32 26.80
N ARG A 36 0.62 15.80 26.87
CA ARG A 36 1.83 16.53 27.28
C ARG A 36 3.09 15.86 26.72
N GLU A 37 4.15 16.66 26.54
CA GLU A 37 5.50 16.34 25.99
C GLU A 37 6.29 15.19 26.66
N GLY A 38 5.82 14.64 27.79
CA GLY A 38 6.40 13.47 28.45
C GLY A 38 7.77 13.69 29.12
N ALA A 39 8.19 12.69 29.90
CA ALA A 39 9.37 12.76 30.76
C ALA A 39 10.70 12.99 30.01
N ALA A 40 10.81 12.61 28.73
CA ALA A 40 11.98 12.92 27.91
C ALA A 40 12.07 14.41 27.55
N GLY A 41 10.95 15.06 27.22
CA GLY A 41 10.87 16.49 26.95
C GLY A 41 11.11 17.33 28.21
N ASP A 42 10.44 16.99 29.31
CA ASP A 42 10.62 17.66 30.61
C ASP A 42 12.07 17.55 31.12
N THR A 43 12.75 16.42 30.90
CA THR A 43 14.18 16.25 31.22
C THR A 43 15.11 17.10 30.36
N ARG A 44 14.84 17.29 29.06
CA ARG A 44 15.64 18.20 28.21
C ARG A 44 15.45 19.66 28.65
N ARG A 45 14.20 20.07 28.91
CA ARG A 45 13.85 21.41 29.41
C ARG A 45 14.56 21.77 30.71
N LEU A 46 14.74 20.80 31.62
CA LEU A 46 15.53 21.00 32.86
C LEU A 46 17.01 21.32 32.55
N LEU A 47 17.64 20.57 31.65
CA LEU A 47 19.05 20.77 31.30
C LEU A 47 19.27 22.04 30.49
N GLU A 48 18.33 22.40 29.61
CA GLU A 48 18.31 23.70 28.91
C GLU A 48 18.23 24.85 29.91
N ALA A 49 17.30 24.81 30.87
CA ALA A 49 17.18 25.84 31.90
C ALA A 49 18.47 25.94 32.76
N MET A 50 19.13 24.83 33.09
CA MET A 50 20.44 24.83 33.75
C MET A 50 21.54 25.47 32.88
N ASN A 51 21.58 25.15 31.59
CA ASN A 51 22.56 25.72 30.65
C ASN A 51 22.34 27.21 30.39
N HIS A 52 21.08 27.67 30.34
CA HIS A 52 20.73 29.08 30.22
C HIS A 52 20.79 29.85 31.54
N ARG A 53 21.01 29.17 32.68
CA ARG A 53 21.01 29.74 34.03
C ARG A 53 19.65 30.39 34.38
N ASP A 54 18.57 29.83 33.85
CA ASP A 54 17.19 30.27 34.10
C ASP A 54 16.69 29.67 35.41
N TRP A 55 17.00 30.36 36.50
CA TRP A 55 16.66 29.95 37.87
C TRP A 55 15.16 29.96 38.14
N ASP A 56 14.39 30.79 37.43
CA ASP A 56 12.94 30.87 37.60
C ASP A 56 12.22 29.76 36.83
N ALA A 57 12.71 29.37 35.65
CA ALA A 57 12.28 28.15 34.97
C ALA A 57 12.59 26.89 35.80
N ILE A 58 13.81 26.76 36.35
CA ILE A 58 14.17 25.62 37.23
C ILE A 58 13.22 25.57 38.45
N ARG A 59 12.95 26.71 39.08
CA ARG A 59 11.99 26.81 40.20
C ARG A 59 10.58 26.41 39.78
N ALA A 60 10.14 26.81 38.58
CA ALA A 60 8.84 26.46 38.05
C ALA A 60 8.71 24.97 37.68
N ILE A 61 9.81 24.29 37.36
CA ILE A 61 9.85 22.87 36.96
C ILE A 61 9.84 21.93 38.18
N CYS A 62 10.36 22.34 39.34
CA CYS A 62 10.38 21.51 40.55
C CYS A 62 9.03 21.42 41.29
N ALA A 63 8.75 20.24 41.87
CA ALA A 63 7.54 19.98 42.64
C ALA A 63 7.63 20.50 44.09
N SER A 64 6.47 20.72 44.74
CA SER A 64 6.41 21.04 46.17
C SER A 64 6.88 19.85 47.02
N GLY A 65 8.11 19.91 47.49
CA GLY A 65 8.78 18.80 48.19
C GLY A 65 9.98 18.20 47.45
N PHE A 66 10.43 18.83 46.36
CA PHE A 66 11.62 18.46 45.59
C PHE A 66 12.88 18.18 46.45
N ARG A 67 13.63 17.12 46.12
CA ARG A 67 14.88 16.73 46.79
C ARG A 67 15.94 16.23 45.82
N VAL A 68 17.21 16.44 46.17
CA VAL A 68 18.35 15.80 45.49
C VAL A 68 19.16 15.01 46.48
N GLU A 69 19.39 13.73 46.18
CA GLU A 69 20.30 12.87 46.92
C GLU A 69 21.62 12.73 46.16
N ASP A 70 22.74 12.91 46.86
CA ASP A 70 24.08 12.80 46.29
C ASP A 70 24.68 11.47 46.75
N CYS A 71 24.53 10.44 45.92
CA CYS A 71 24.94 9.06 46.17
C CYS A 71 26.37 8.76 45.72
N ARG A 72 27.10 9.78 45.25
CA ARG A 72 28.50 9.70 44.78
C ARG A 72 29.46 9.27 45.87
N LEU A 73 30.49 8.51 45.51
CA LEU A 73 31.55 8.02 46.40
C LEU A 73 32.35 9.17 47.05
N LEU A 74 32.47 10.29 46.33
CA LEU A 74 33.00 11.57 46.84
C LEU A 74 31.94 12.69 46.74
N GLY A 75 30.68 12.35 47.03
CA GLY A 75 29.55 13.27 47.12
C GLY A 75 29.71 14.30 48.24
N TRP A 76 28.92 15.38 48.18
CA TRP A 76 29.03 16.50 49.12
C TRP A 76 28.42 16.16 50.48
N GLY A 77 27.27 15.47 50.47
CA GLY A 77 26.40 15.27 51.62
C GLY A 77 25.87 16.58 52.25
N PRO A 78 24.84 16.52 53.11
CA PRO A 78 23.70 15.60 53.08
C PRO A 78 22.74 15.92 51.90
N THR A 79 21.61 15.21 51.80
CA THR A 79 20.51 15.46 50.83
C THR A 79 20.12 16.94 50.74
N LEU A 80 20.07 17.50 49.53
CA LEU A 80 19.49 18.82 49.27
C LEU A 80 17.96 18.71 49.38
N ARG A 81 17.33 19.58 50.17
CA ARG A 81 15.92 19.41 50.62
C ARG A 81 14.90 20.31 49.93
N ASP A 82 15.36 21.20 49.06
CA ASP A 82 14.55 22.17 48.34
C ASP A 82 15.27 22.66 47.07
N VAL A 83 14.52 23.37 46.22
CA VAL A 83 15.00 23.88 44.92
C VAL A 83 15.91 25.11 45.07
N ASP A 84 15.76 25.90 46.12
CA ASP A 84 16.60 27.07 46.39
C ASP A 84 18.05 26.65 46.68
N THR A 85 18.24 25.66 47.54
CA THR A 85 19.58 25.12 47.86
C THR A 85 20.22 24.46 46.63
N LEU A 86 19.44 23.86 45.72
CA LEU A 86 19.95 23.41 44.42
C LEU A 86 20.41 24.59 43.56
N ILE A 87 19.58 25.63 43.41
CA ILE A 87 19.91 26.82 42.61
C ILE A 87 21.19 27.49 43.12
N ASP A 88 21.33 27.68 44.43
CA ASP A 88 22.53 28.31 45.00
C ASP A 88 23.78 27.43 44.86
N SER A 89 23.63 26.10 44.95
CA SER A 89 24.70 25.14 44.63
C SER A 89 25.15 25.25 43.17
N GLN A 90 24.22 25.32 42.22
CA GLN A 90 24.53 25.50 40.80
C GLN A 90 25.16 26.87 40.51
N ARG A 91 24.69 27.95 41.15
CA ARG A 91 25.29 29.29 41.02
C ARG A 91 26.75 29.32 41.46
N ALA A 92 27.04 28.84 42.67
CA ALA A 92 28.41 28.74 43.17
C ALA A 92 29.31 27.90 42.25
N LEU A 93 28.74 26.90 41.58
CA LEU A 93 29.46 26.08 40.62
C LEU A 93 29.75 26.81 39.29
N PHE A 94 28.79 27.55 38.74
CA PHE A 94 29.01 28.38 37.56
C PHE A 94 29.90 29.60 37.84
N GLU A 95 29.95 30.12 39.08
CA GLU A 95 30.93 31.13 39.48
C GLU A 95 32.38 30.60 39.42
N LEU A 96 32.58 29.33 39.77
CA LEU A 96 33.89 28.65 39.70
C LEU A 96 34.26 28.19 38.28
N SER A 97 33.30 28.08 37.37
CA SER A 97 33.50 27.71 35.96
C SER A 97 32.43 28.39 35.08
N PRO A 98 32.63 29.67 34.69
CA PRO A 98 31.61 30.47 34.01
C PRO A 98 31.19 29.93 32.64
N ASP A 99 32.08 29.24 31.95
CA ASP A 99 31.86 28.58 30.65
C ASP A 99 31.28 27.16 30.78
N ALA A 100 31.01 26.68 32.00
CA ALA A 100 30.45 25.36 32.19
C ALA A 100 29.07 25.22 31.51
N ARG A 101 28.83 24.02 30.99
CA ARG A 101 27.56 23.55 30.43
C ARG A 101 27.38 22.06 30.64
N TYR A 102 26.15 21.63 30.83
CA TYR A 102 25.74 20.23 30.87
C TYR A 102 25.47 19.72 29.45
N ARG A 103 26.19 18.66 29.05
CA ARG A 103 25.91 17.86 27.85
C ARG A 103 25.23 16.57 28.30
N LEU A 104 24.07 16.28 27.74
CA LEU A 104 23.41 14.98 27.88
C LEU A 104 24.14 13.98 26.97
N ASP A 105 24.66 12.89 27.54
CA ASP A 105 25.40 11.87 26.77
C ASP A 105 24.51 10.67 26.44
N HIS A 106 23.67 10.24 27.40
CA HIS A 106 22.69 9.16 27.24
C HIS A 106 21.43 9.45 28.07
N LEU A 107 20.27 9.02 27.59
CA LEU A 107 18.98 9.16 28.27
C LEU A 107 18.14 7.88 28.10
N ARG A 108 17.59 7.37 29.21
CA ARG A 108 16.61 6.28 29.26
C ARG A 108 15.41 6.74 30.08
N VAL A 109 14.21 6.45 29.60
CA VAL A 109 12.94 6.88 30.22
C VAL A 109 11.98 5.69 30.25
N CYS A 110 11.21 5.56 31.32
CA CYS A 110 10.09 4.64 31.42
C CYS A 110 8.98 5.29 32.25
N GLY A 111 7.82 5.55 31.62
CA GLY A 111 6.75 6.34 32.20
C GLY A 111 7.23 7.74 32.63
N LEU A 112 7.20 8.01 33.94
CA LEU A 112 7.63 9.28 34.55
C LEU A 112 9.04 9.23 35.17
N VAL A 113 9.75 8.10 35.06
CA VAL A 113 11.09 7.91 35.62
C VAL A 113 12.14 8.04 34.50
N TYR A 114 13.24 8.71 34.80
CA TYR A 114 14.38 8.81 33.88
C TYR A 114 15.69 8.39 34.55
N LEU A 115 16.62 7.89 33.73
CA LEU A 115 18.03 7.72 34.02
C LEU A 115 18.80 8.44 32.91
N PHE A 116 19.69 9.37 33.25
CA PHE A 116 20.63 9.94 32.29
C PHE A 116 22.08 9.80 32.70
N TRP A 117 22.96 9.85 31.69
CA TRP A 117 24.36 10.22 31.82
C TRP A 117 24.50 11.67 31.37
N VAL A 118 25.04 12.52 32.23
CA VAL A 118 25.31 13.93 31.91
C VAL A 118 26.76 14.27 32.22
N THR A 119 27.45 14.90 31.27
CA THR A 119 28.80 15.44 31.47
C THR A 119 28.73 16.95 31.53
N ARG A 120 29.14 17.52 32.66
CA ARG A 120 29.41 18.95 32.74
C ARG A 120 30.80 19.26 32.21
N ILE A 121 30.89 20.12 31.21
CA ILE A 121 32.10 20.51 30.49
C ILE A 121 32.31 22.01 30.69
N GLY A 122 33.50 22.43 31.10
CA GLY A 122 33.89 23.84 31.24
C GLY A 122 35.38 24.00 31.52
N THR A 123 35.81 25.22 31.86
CA THR A 123 37.19 25.54 32.23
C THR A 123 37.25 25.83 33.73
N ARG A 124 38.22 25.23 34.43
CA ARG A 124 38.47 25.47 35.85
C ARG A 124 39.97 25.66 36.07
N GLU A 125 40.35 26.73 36.78
CA GLU A 125 41.76 27.07 37.07
C GLU A 125 42.67 27.13 35.82
N GLY A 126 42.08 27.47 34.67
CA GLY A 126 42.80 27.58 33.38
C GLY A 126 42.96 26.27 32.60
N GLY A 127 42.41 25.15 33.08
CA GLY A 127 42.38 23.86 32.38
C GLY A 127 40.96 23.42 32.01
N ALA A 128 40.83 22.67 30.92
CA ALA A 128 39.56 22.02 30.57
C ALA A 128 39.19 20.97 31.63
N HIS A 129 37.94 21.01 32.07
CA HIS A 129 37.38 20.18 33.14
C HIS A 129 36.08 19.53 32.65
N GLU A 130 36.05 18.21 32.65
CA GLU A 130 34.85 17.40 32.44
C GLU A 130 34.51 16.67 33.74
N ALA A 131 33.23 16.67 34.09
CA ALA A 131 32.67 15.97 35.23
C ALA A 131 31.41 15.22 34.78
N ALA A 132 31.59 13.93 34.47
CA ALA A 132 30.50 13.00 34.18
C ALA A 132 29.79 12.57 35.47
N MET A 133 28.48 12.40 35.41
CA MET A 133 27.65 11.85 36.48
C MET A 133 26.41 11.18 35.90
N LEU A 134 25.92 10.17 36.62
CA LEU A 134 24.65 9.52 36.34
C LEU A 134 23.57 10.15 37.21
N THR A 135 22.31 10.15 36.77
CA THR A 135 21.19 10.67 37.56
C THR A 135 19.91 9.92 37.32
N VAL A 136 19.27 9.47 38.39
CA VAL A 136 17.95 8.82 38.38
C VAL A 136 16.92 9.77 38.97
N GLY A 137 15.92 10.18 38.20
CA GLY A 137 14.91 11.14 38.64
C GLY A 137 13.48 10.73 38.31
N GLN A 138 12.52 11.41 38.93
CA GLN A 138 11.10 11.13 38.75
C GLN A 138 10.28 12.42 38.59
N TRP A 139 9.48 12.45 37.53
CA TRP A 139 8.44 13.43 37.27
C TRP A 139 7.13 13.03 37.95
N ASP A 140 6.24 14.00 38.21
CA ASP A 140 4.84 13.72 38.53
C ASP A 140 3.94 13.82 37.29
N GLU A 141 2.67 13.44 37.44
CA GLU A 141 1.67 13.46 36.36
C GLU A 141 1.38 14.89 35.86
N THR A 142 1.71 15.91 36.66
CA THR A 142 1.67 17.33 36.29
C THR A 142 3.02 17.83 35.75
N GLY A 143 3.93 16.91 35.40
CA GLY A 143 5.29 17.12 34.92
C GLY A 143 6.06 18.15 35.74
N LYS A 144 5.98 18.03 37.08
CA LYS A 144 6.93 18.65 38.00
C LYS A 144 7.94 17.62 38.46
N LEU A 145 9.19 18.05 38.64
CA LEU A 145 10.27 17.18 39.09
C LEU A 145 10.12 16.92 40.60
N LYS A 146 9.88 15.67 41.00
CA LYS A 146 9.79 15.26 42.42
C LYS A 146 11.17 15.22 43.10
N GLY A 147 12.21 14.98 42.32
CA GLY A 147 13.57 14.84 42.82
C GLY A 147 14.41 13.88 41.98
N TYR A 148 15.71 13.85 42.28
CA TYR A 148 16.66 12.95 41.62
C TYR A 148 17.84 12.56 42.51
N GLU A 149 18.49 11.45 42.15
CA GLU A 149 19.62 10.84 42.85
C GLU A 149 20.84 10.86 41.91
N ILE A 150 21.99 11.37 42.36
CA ILE A 150 23.22 11.54 41.56
C ILE A 150 24.23 10.45 41.92
N TYR A 151 24.84 9.80 40.93
CA TYR A 151 25.84 8.74 41.10
C TYR A 151 27.11 9.04 40.30
N ASP A 152 28.25 8.48 40.73
CA ASP A 152 29.49 8.55 39.96
C ASP A 152 29.40 7.57 38.76
N PRO A 153 30.10 7.80 37.64
CA PRO A 153 30.07 6.90 36.48
C PRO A 153 30.44 5.44 36.80
N GLU A 154 31.29 5.23 37.80
CA GLU A 154 31.68 3.92 38.31
C GLU A 154 30.53 3.17 39.02
N GLN A 155 29.49 3.88 39.48
CA GLN A 155 28.30 3.34 40.13
C GLN A 155 27.14 3.05 39.15
N ILE A 156 27.45 2.84 37.85
CA ILE A 156 26.42 2.58 36.82
C ILE A 156 25.47 1.43 37.20
N ASP A 157 25.99 0.40 37.86
CA ASP A 157 25.20 -0.75 38.31
C ASP A 157 24.14 -0.37 39.36
N GLU A 158 24.47 0.53 40.27
CA GLU A 158 23.57 1.02 41.33
C GLU A 158 22.51 1.96 40.75
N ALA A 159 22.91 2.85 39.84
CA ALA A 159 21.99 3.78 39.16
C ALA A 159 20.95 3.04 38.30
N PHE A 160 21.35 1.98 37.59
CA PHE A 160 20.42 1.13 36.83
C PHE A 160 19.46 0.36 37.75
N ALA A 161 19.97 -0.28 38.81
CA ALA A 161 19.11 -0.97 39.77
C ALA A 161 18.09 -0.03 40.43
N ARG A 162 18.47 1.22 40.69
CA ARG A 162 17.57 2.26 41.23
C ARG A 162 16.53 2.74 40.21
N PHE A 163 16.91 2.86 38.95
CA PHE A 163 15.98 3.14 37.86
C PHE A 163 14.94 2.01 37.75
N GLU A 164 15.38 0.76 37.73
CA GLU A 164 14.54 -0.44 37.71
C GLU A 164 13.55 -0.47 38.88
N GLU A 165 14.03 -0.29 40.13
CA GLU A 165 13.19 -0.20 41.34
C GLU A 165 12.07 0.85 41.20
N ARG A 166 12.39 2.03 40.67
CA ARG A 166 11.42 3.12 40.48
C ARG A 166 10.45 2.87 39.32
N THR A 167 10.86 2.07 38.33
CA THR A 167 10.02 1.65 37.20
C THR A 167 9.21 0.38 37.45
N ALA A 168 9.44 -0.33 38.57
CA ALA A 168 8.80 -1.62 38.87
C ALA A 168 7.27 -1.59 39.03
N ASN A 169 6.62 -0.41 38.94
CA ASN A 169 5.16 -0.24 38.90
C ASN A 169 4.68 0.50 37.63
N ALA A 170 5.57 0.79 36.67
CA ALA A 170 5.23 1.37 35.38
C ALA A 170 4.88 0.26 34.38
N VAL A 171 3.95 0.52 33.46
CA VAL A 171 3.60 -0.42 32.38
C VAL A 171 4.80 -0.51 31.41
N PRO A 172 5.41 -1.68 31.19
CA PRO A 172 6.46 -1.82 30.19
C PRO A 172 5.84 -1.81 28.79
N CYS A 173 6.26 -0.85 27.96
CA CYS A 173 6.00 -0.84 26.52
C CYS A 173 7.35 -0.97 25.81
N SER A 174 7.58 -2.13 25.18
CA SER A 174 8.72 -2.41 24.31
C SER A 174 8.27 -3.33 23.19
N LEU A 175 9.04 -3.41 22.09
CA LEU A 175 8.70 -4.29 20.95
C LEU A 175 8.38 -5.74 21.38
N ALA A 176 9.10 -6.27 22.37
CA ALA A 176 8.89 -7.61 22.92
C ALA A 176 7.53 -7.84 23.62
N VAL A 177 6.81 -6.77 23.98
CA VAL A 177 5.45 -6.84 24.58
C VAL A 177 4.36 -6.78 23.50
N ILE A 178 4.67 -6.21 22.34
CA ILE A 178 3.74 -5.98 21.23
C ILE A 178 3.83 -7.08 20.16
N ALA A 179 5.00 -7.73 20.02
CA ALA A 179 5.18 -8.91 19.19
C ALA A 179 4.16 -10.00 19.56
N ARG A 180 3.35 -10.43 18.58
CA ARG A 180 2.38 -11.51 18.77
C ARG A 180 3.13 -12.85 18.97
N PRO A 181 2.64 -13.76 19.83
CA PRO A 181 3.13 -15.13 19.86
C PRO A 181 2.90 -15.81 18.50
N THR A 182 3.94 -16.43 17.96
CA THR A 182 3.91 -17.17 16.69
C THR A 182 4.31 -18.64 16.88
N ALA A 183 4.04 -19.49 15.88
CA ALA A 183 4.54 -20.87 15.86
C ALA A 183 6.07 -20.94 15.97
N ALA A 184 6.78 -19.98 15.34
CA ALA A 184 8.22 -19.82 15.48
C ALA A 184 8.67 -19.46 16.91
N THR A 185 7.99 -18.53 17.60
CA THR A 185 8.31 -18.23 19.01
C THR A 185 8.02 -19.41 19.93
N ALA A 186 6.90 -20.12 19.71
CA ALA A 186 6.58 -21.31 20.46
C ALA A 186 7.59 -22.45 20.21
N ALA A 187 8.21 -22.51 19.02
CA ALA A 187 9.28 -23.44 18.72
C ALA A 187 10.60 -23.09 19.42
N MET A 188 10.93 -21.80 19.55
CA MET A 188 12.06 -21.35 20.39
C MET A 188 11.87 -21.75 21.86
N ASP A 189 10.67 -21.58 22.43
CA ASP A 189 10.37 -22.05 23.79
C ASP A 189 10.54 -23.57 23.93
N ARG A 190 10.06 -24.34 22.94
CA ARG A 190 10.29 -25.80 22.86
C ARG A 190 11.77 -26.15 22.74
N TRP A 191 12.54 -25.39 21.97
CA TRP A 191 13.98 -25.57 21.80
C TRP A 191 14.74 -25.35 23.11
N HIS A 192 14.44 -24.28 23.84
CA HIS A 192 15.02 -24.03 25.17
C HIS A 192 14.68 -25.13 26.17
N ALA A 193 13.41 -25.57 26.21
CA ALA A 193 12.99 -26.65 27.09
C ALA A 193 13.69 -27.98 26.75
N ALA A 194 13.81 -28.31 25.46
CA ALA A 194 14.48 -29.52 24.98
C ALA A 194 16.00 -29.47 25.19
N PHE A 195 16.65 -28.32 24.95
CA PHE A 195 18.06 -28.09 25.23
C PHE A 195 18.37 -28.28 26.71
N LYS A 196 17.52 -27.72 27.59
CA LYS A 196 17.66 -27.88 29.04
C LYS A 196 17.60 -29.35 29.47
N VAL A 197 16.66 -30.14 28.93
CA VAL A 197 16.58 -31.58 29.21
C VAL A 197 17.87 -32.30 28.78
N GLY A 198 18.41 -31.97 27.61
CA GLY A 198 19.67 -32.53 27.13
C GLY A 198 20.88 -32.14 27.97
N HIS A 199 20.99 -30.88 28.39
CA HIS A 199 22.02 -30.42 29.33
C HIS A 199 21.94 -31.13 30.69
N GLU A 200 20.74 -31.31 31.26
CA GLU A 200 20.57 -31.96 32.57
C GLU A 200 20.76 -33.48 32.54
N SER A 201 20.59 -34.15 31.39
CA SER A 201 20.55 -35.62 31.29
C SER A 201 21.60 -36.26 30.37
N GLY A 202 22.18 -35.49 29.45
CA GLY A 202 22.97 -35.99 28.32
C GLY A 202 22.14 -36.58 27.16
N ASP A 203 20.82 -36.60 27.25
CA ASP A 203 19.91 -37.16 26.24
C ASP A 203 19.23 -36.05 25.40
N TRP A 204 19.57 -36.02 24.11
CA TRP A 204 19.11 -35.02 23.16
C TRP A 204 17.86 -35.44 22.35
N ASP A 205 17.20 -36.56 22.68
CA ASP A 205 15.96 -37.01 22.03
C ASP A 205 14.79 -36.03 22.17
N ALA A 206 14.86 -35.08 23.12
CA ALA A 206 13.94 -33.95 23.17
C ALA A 206 14.13 -32.97 21.99
N LEU A 207 15.38 -32.66 21.60
CA LEU A 207 15.68 -31.80 20.45
C LEU A 207 15.32 -32.48 19.12
N ARG A 208 15.56 -33.80 19.01
CA ARG A 208 15.18 -34.57 17.80
C ARG A 208 13.69 -34.49 17.51
N ARG A 209 12.84 -34.64 18.53
CA ARG A 209 11.37 -34.69 18.37
C ARG A 209 10.73 -33.36 17.95
N ILE A 210 11.39 -32.23 18.21
CA ILE A 210 10.88 -30.90 17.79
C ILE A 210 11.31 -30.51 16.38
N CYS A 211 12.16 -31.32 15.73
CA CYS A 211 12.62 -31.11 14.36
C CYS A 211 11.82 -31.96 13.37
N ALA A 212 11.60 -31.42 12.17
CA ALA A 212 11.06 -32.17 11.05
C ALA A 212 12.10 -33.19 10.54
N PRO A 213 11.70 -34.33 9.92
CA PRO A 213 12.63 -35.35 9.44
C PRO A 213 13.65 -34.89 8.39
N ALA A 214 13.37 -33.78 7.71
CA ALA A 214 14.24 -33.17 6.70
C ALA A 214 14.78 -31.79 7.14
N MET A 215 14.90 -31.56 8.46
CA MET A 215 15.39 -30.30 9.02
C MET A 215 16.83 -29.99 8.57
N VAL A 216 17.05 -28.75 8.15
CA VAL A 216 18.34 -28.23 7.69
C VAL A 216 18.97 -27.33 8.75
N PHE A 217 20.21 -27.61 9.11
CA PHE A 217 21.04 -26.74 9.94
C PHE A 217 22.18 -26.15 9.11
N GLU A 218 22.30 -24.82 9.10
CA GLU A 218 23.40 -24.11 8.46
C GLU A 218 24.07 -23.16 9.45
N ASP A 219 25.40 -23.24 9.54
CA ASP A 219 26.22 -22.28 10.25
C ASP A 219 26.98 -21.42 9.22
N ARG A 220 26.36 -20.32 8.80
CA ARG A 220 26.89 -19.40 7.78
C ARG A 220 27.92 -18.40 8.35
N ARG A 221 28.22 -18.48 9.64
CA ARG A 221 29.22 -17.60 10.30
C ARG A 221 30.60 -17.84 9.68
N ARG A 222 31.35 -16.75 9.46
CA ARG A 222 32.61 -16.73 8.67
C ARG A 222 33.69 -17.68 9.17
N MET A 223 33.62 -18.10 10.44
CA MET A 223 34.56 -19.01 11.10
C MET A 223 34.12 -20.49 11.10
N SER A 224 32.90 -20.80 10.66
CA SER A 224 32.31 -22.15 10.72
C SER A 224 31.95 -22.69 9.34
N LEU A 225 31.07 -22.02 8.59
CA LEU A 225 30.66 -22.38 7.22
C LEU A 225 30.28 -23.88 7.07
N LEU A 226 29.33 -24.33 7.89
CA LEU A 226 28.86 -25.72 7.94
C LEU A 226 27.41 -25.85 7.47
N SER A 227 27.06 -27.01 6.90
CA SER A 227 25.68 -27.39 6.57
C SER A 227 25.45 -28.86 6.90
N GLY A 228 24.27 -29.19 7.43
CA GLY A 228 23.90 -30.55 7.83
C GLY A 228 22.48 -30.63 8.36
N ASP A 229 22.24 -31.60 9.23
CA ASP A 229 20.92 -31.96 9.75
C ASP A 229 20.78 -31.71 11.27
N VAL A 230 19.72 -32.27 11.85
CA VAL A 230 19.43 -32.25 13.30
C VAL A 230 20.59 -32.75 14.18
N GLU A 231 21.39 -33.72 13.72
CA GLU A 231 22.53 -34.22 14.51
C GLU A 231 23.69 -33.24 14.50
N LEU A 232 23.92 -32.51 13.40
CA LEU A 232 24.91 -31.44 13.35
C LEU A 232 24.51 -30.25 14.24
N MET A 233 23.23 -29.88 14.27
CA MET A 233 22.71 -28.88 15.22
C MET A 233 22.98 -29.32 16.67
N ILE A 234 22.62 -30.56 17.03
CA ILE A 234 22.82 -31.10 18.38
C ILE A 234 24.31 -31.10 18.75
N ALA A 235 25.19 -31.53 17.84
CA ALA A 235 26.63 -31.50 18.06
C ALA A 235 27.17 -30.06 18.26
N SER A 236 26.70 -29.09 17.47
CA SER A 236 27.09 -27.68 17.59
C SER A 236 26.64 -27.04 18.92
N ALA A 237 25.44 -27.38 19.40
CA ALA A 237 24.97 -26.95 20.72
C ALA A 237 25.72 -27.66 21.85
N GLY A 238 25.96 -28.98 21.71
CA GLY A 238 26.67 -29.81 22.68
C GLY A 238 28.14 -29.42 22.87
N GLU A 239 28.82 -28.91 21.83
CA GLU A 239 30.18 -28.37 21.96
C GLU A 239 30.22 -27.20 22.95
N ARG A 240 29.28 -26.26 22.83
CA ARG A 240 29.17 -25.07 23.69
C ARG A 240 28.76 -25.45 25.12
N GLU A 241 27.81 -26.37 25.24
CA GLU A 241 27.38 -26.95 26.52
C GLU A 241 28.56 -27.61 27.26
N SER A 242 29.41 -28.37 26.55
CA SER A 242 30.58 -29.05 27.14
C SER A 242 31.64 -28.09 27.70
N MET A 243 31.63 -26.82 27.26
CA MET A 243 32.45 -25.73 27.78
C MET A 243 31.78 -24.96 28.93
N GLY A 244 30.61 -25.42 29.39
CA GLY A 244 29.80 -24.80 30.43
C GLY A 244 29.09 -23.52 29.97
N ALA A 245 28.81 -23.36 28.67
CA ALA A 245 28.08 -22.22 28.14
C ALA A 245 26.58 -22.50 28.02
N LEU A 246 25.76 -21.51 28.41
CA LEU A 246 24.30 -21.55 28.31
C LEU A 246 23.80 -20.45 27.37
N PRO A 247 22.73 -20.71 26.59
CA PRO A 247 22.16 -19.73 25.66
C PRO A 247 21.16 -18.78 26.33
N GLU A 248 21.33 -17.49 26.08
CA GLU A 248 20.31 -16.45 26.22
C GLU A 248 19.85 -16.00 24.82
N THR A 249 18.58 -15.69 24.65
CA THR A 249 17.99 -15.31 23.35
C THR A 249 17.06 -14.12 23.43
N TRP A 250 17.16 -13.21 22.47
CA TRP A 250 16.24 -12.09 22.28
C TRP A 250 15.64 -12.14 20.88
N LEU A 251 14.31 -12.12 20.78
CA LEU A 251 13.62 -12.01 19.50
C LEU A 251 13.92 -10.63 18.89
N LEU A 252 14.29 -10.60 17.61
CA LEU A 252 14.53 -9.39 16.83
C LEU A 252 13.45 -9.15 15.78
N SER A 253 12.99 -10.20 15.11
CA SER A 253 11.99 -10.10 14.04
C SER A 253 11.20 -11.40 13.87
N THR A 254 10.00 -11.28 13.29
CA THR A 254 9.12 -12.38 12.89
C THR A 254 8.67 -12.19 11.43
N GLY A 255 8.89 -13.19 10.59
CA GLY A 255 8.33 -13.30 9.24
C GLY A 255 7.08 -14.17 9.29
N GLY A 256 5.91 -13.53 9.35
CA GLY A 256 4.63 -14.21 9.56
C GLY A 256 4.63 -15.05 10.84
N ASP A 257 3.93 -16.18 10.80
CA ASP A 257 3.84 -17.12 11.93
C ASP A 257 5.03 -18.11 11.99
N ARG A 258 5.66 -18.37 10.84
CA ARG A 258 6.53 -19.54 10.64
C ARG A 258 8.03 -19.25 10.65
N VAL A 259 8.46 -17.98 10.54
CA VAL A 259 9.87 -17.59 10.54
C VAL A 259 10.14 -16.61 11.69
N GLY A 260 11.24 -16.79 12.41
CA GLY A 260 11.72 -15.84 13.41
C GLY A 260 13.22 -15.64 13.35
N LEU A 261 13.68 -14.49 13.83
CA LEU A 261 15.08 -14.13 13.96
C LEU A 261 15.37 -13.72 15.40
N TRP A 262 16.40 -14.34 15.99
CA TRP A 262 16.84 -14.08 17.35
C TRP A 262 18.31 -13.69 17.39
N ARG A 263 18.66 -12.78 18.29
CA ARG A 263 20.02 -12.63 18.79
C ARG A 263 20.24 -13.72 19.84
N MET A 264 21.30 -14.50 19.72
CA MET A 264 21.65 -15.57 20.65
C MET A 264 23.05 -15.33 21.23
N MET A 265 23.14 -15.31 22.56
CA MET A 265 24.38 -15.16 23.32
C MET A 265 24.63 -16.43 24.12
N TRP A 266 25.82 -17.02 24.00
CA TRP A 266 26.26 -18.13 24.83
C TRP A 266 27.30 -17.64 25.83
N SER A 267 26.99 -17.75 27.12
CA SER A 267 27.86 -17.28 28.20
C SER A 267 28.34 -18.47 29.03
N GLY A 268 29.66 -18.65 29.18
CA GLY A 268 30.22 -19.84 29.83
C GLY A 268 31.68 -19.72 30.28
N GLY A 269 32.28 -20.85 30.66
CA GLY A 269 33.68 -20.96 31.05
C GLY A 269 33.98 -20.89 32.55
N PRO A 270 35.24 -21.19 32.96
CA PRO A 270 35.66 -21.21 34.37
C PRO A 270 35.65 -19.80 35.00
N PRO A 271 35.66 -19.69 36.35
CA PRO A 271 35.55 -18.40 37.05
C PRO A 271 36.63 -17.37 36.68
N ASP A 272 37.80 -17.86 36.29
CA ASP A 272 39.02 -17.16 35.90
C ASP A 272 39.18 -16.99 34.37
N GLY A 273 38.19 -17.41 33.57
CA GLY A 273 38.22 -17.35 32.11
C GLY A 273 36.83 -17.48 31.48
N ARG A 274 35.89 -16.62 31.86
CA ARG A 274 34.57 -16.53 31.21
C ARG A 274 34.70 -16.08 29.75
N PHE A 275 33.85 -16.62 28.88
CA PHE A 275 33.73 -16.24 27.49
C PHE A 275 32.27 -16.05 27.08
N GLU A 276 32.08 -15.28 26.00
CA GLU A 276 30.80 -14.96 25.38
C GLU A 276 30.91 -15.30 23.87
N ILE A 277 29.90 -15.96 23.30
CA ILE A 277 29.79 -16.22 21.86
C ILE A 277 28.44 -15.67 21.39
N GLU A 278 28.47 -14.75 20.44
CA GLU A 278 27.27 -14.06 19.96
C GLU A 278 27.03 -14.33 18.47
N TYR A 279 25.78 -14.52 18.08
CA TYR A 279 25.35 -14.63 16.69
C TYR A 279 23.85 -14.37 16.53
N LEU A 280 23.38 -14.28 15.29
CA LEU A 280 21.97 -14.29 14.93
C LEU A 280 21.53 -15.70 14.55
N ALA A 281 20.37 -16.13 15.03
CA ALA A 281 19.75 -17.40 14.71
C ALA A 281 18.40 -17.14 14.03
N LEU A 282 18.27 -17.49 12.76
CA LEU A 282 16.97 -17.61 12.10
C LEU A 282 16.45 -19.02 12.33
N MET A 283 15.18 -19.16 12.73
CA MET A 283 14.50 -20.45 12.79
C MET A 283 13.21 -20.42 11.97
N GLU A 284 12.96 -21.50 11.24
CA GLU A 284 11.75 -21.73 10.46
C GLU A 284 11.05 -23.00 10.93
N VAL A 285 9.71 -22.98 10.96
CA VAL A 285 8.86 -24.14 11.25
C VAL A 285 7.91 -24.49 10.11
N ASP A 286 7.43 -25.73 10.09
CA ASP A 286 6.28 -26.14 9.27
C ASP A 286 4.93 -25.76 9.90
N GLU A 287 3.83 -26.10 9.20
CA GLU A 287 2.44 -25.86 9.64
C GLU A 287 2.07 -26.61 10.93
N SER A 288 2.82 -27.65 11.31
CA SER A 288 2.66 -28.37 12.57
C SER A 288 3.52 -27.81 13.70
N GLY A 289 4.38 -26.83 13.40
CA GLY A 289 5.32 -26.22 14.34
C GLY A 289 6.60 -27.03 14.57
N GLN A 290 6.94 -28.02 13.72
CA GLN A 290 8.25 -28.66 13.78
C GLN A 290 9.31 -27.79 13.08
N LEU A 291 10.52 -27.73 13.65
CA LEU A 291 11.65 -26.97 13.09
C LEU A 291 12.08 -27.59 11.75
N VAL A 292 12.03 -26.80 10.67
CA VAL A 292 12.49 -27.20 9.32
C VAL A 292 13.83 -26.58 8.96
N ALA A 293 14.18 -25.41 9.52
CA ALA A 293 15.49 -24.81 9.30
C ALA A 293 15.99 -24.04 10.54
N ILE A 294 17.30 -24.07 10.77
CA ILE A 294 18.02 -23.15 11.66
C ILE A 294 19.28 -22.66 10.94
N LEU A 295 19.40 -21.35 10.80
CA LEU A 295 20.56 -20.68 10.17
C LEU A 295 21.27 -19.81 11.23
N LEU A 296 22.57 -20.02 11.42
CA LEU A 296 23.41 -19.15 12.25
C LEU A 296 24.16 -18.15 11.36
N ILE A 297 24.06 -16.87 11.69
CA ILE A 297 24.57 -15.74 10.90
C ILE A 297 25.37 -14.81 11.83
N ASP A 298 26.43 -14.17 11.34
CA ASP A 298 27.22 -13.23 12.15
C ASP A 298 26.41 -11.98 12.52
N VAL A 299 26.66 -11.41 13.71
CA VAL A 299 25.91 -10.24 14.22
C VAL A 299 26.03 -9.01 13.30
N ASP A 300 27.20 -8.87 12.66
CA ASP A 300 27.48 -7.78 11.73
C ASP A 300 26.67 -7.88 10.41
N ASP A 301 26.11 -9.05 10.09
CA ASP A 301 25.36 -9.34 8.86
C ASP A 301 23.83 -9.24 9.07
N ALA A 302 23.38 -8.44 10.04
CA ALA A 302 21.97 -8.31 10.46
C ALA A 302 20.98 -7.94 9.33
N ARG A 303 21.36 -7.06 8.40
CA ARG A 303 20.53 -6.70 7.22
C ARG A 303 20.28 -7.91 6.31
N ALA A 304 21.29 -8.75 6.10
CA ALA A 304 21.15 -9.98 5.33
C ALA A 304 20.31 -11.04 6.08
N ALA A 305 20.44 -11.12 7.40
CA ALA A 305 19.58 -11.98 8.22
C ALA A 305 18.10 -11.57 8.15
N GLN A 306 17.80 -10.26 8.19
CA GLN A 306 16.44 -9.73 8.03
C GLN A 306 15.87 -10.00 6.63
N GLN A 307 16.69 -9.84 5.58
CA GLN A 307 16.26 -10.16 4.22
C GLN A 307 15.96 -11.65 4.03
N GLU A 308 16.72 -12.56 4.65
CA GLU A 308 16.43 -14.00 4.65
C GLU A 308 15.10 -14.33 5.35
N VAL A 309 14.75 -13.65 6.45
CA VAL A 309 13.42 -13.78 7.10
C VAL A 309 12.30 -13.43 6.12
N TRP A 310 12.42 -12.27 5.48
CA TRP A 310 11.41 -11.78 4.55
C TRP A 310 11.29 -12.65 3.31
N ASN A 311 12.43 -13.07 2.72
CA ASN A 311 12.45 -13.95 1.55
C ASN A 311 11.76 -15.31 1.83
N ARG A 312 12.03 -15.91 3.01
CA ARG A 312 11.38 -17.17 3.42
C ARG A 312 9.88 -17.03 3.62
N TRP A 313 9.45 -15.93 4.24
CA TRP A 313 8.02 -15.68 4.44
C TRP A 313 7.30 -15.38 3.11
N ALA A 314 7.84 -14.50 2.26
CA ALA A 314 7.28 -14.19 0.94
C ALA A 314 7.22 -15.40 -0.01
N ALA A 315 8.06 -16.42 0.20
CA ALA A 315 8.03 -17.67 -0.56
C ALA A 315 6.85 -18.60 -0.19
N VAL A 316 6.27 -18.44 1.01
CA VAL A 316 5.13 -19.27 1.50
C VAL A 316 3.83 -18.47 1.67
N ASP A 317 3.91 -17.14 1.68
CA ASP A 317 2.77 -16.23 1.89
C ASP A 317 2.66 -15.23 0.73
N PRO A 318 1.70 -15.43 -0.21
CA PRO A 318 1.51 -14.54 -1.34
C PRO A 318 0.93 -13.18 -0.97
N VAL A 319 0.36 -13.01 0.23
CA VAL A 319 -0.09 -11.70 0.73
C VAL A 319 1.10 -10.90 1.24
N ALA A 320 2.08 -11.56 1.87
CA ALA A 320 3.29 -10.90 2.35
C ALA A 320 4.21 -10.41 1.22
N LYS A 321 4.26 -11.11 0.08
CA LYS A 321 5.25 -10.84 -0.98
C LYS A 321 5.32 -9.37 -1.45
N PRO A 322 4.22 -8.69 -1.85
CA PRO A 322 4.29 -7.29 -2.29
C PRO A 322 4.74 -6.35 -1.17
N TRP A 323 4.30 -6.61 0.06
CA TRP A 323 4.71 -5.85 1.25
C TRP A 323 6.19 -6.00 1.58
N ILE A 324 6.76 -7.19 1.36
CA ILE A 324 8.20 -7.42 1.50
C ILE A 324 9.00 -6.63 0.46
N GLU A 325 8.56 -6.60 -0.80
CA GLU A 325 9.23 -5.84 -1.87
C GLU A 325 9.25 -4.33 -1.54
N VAL A 326 8.13 -3.78 -1.05
CA VAL A 326 8.03 -2.39 -0.57
C VAL A 326 8.90 -2.13 0.66
N VAL A 327 8.82 -2.97 1.69
CA VAL A 327 9.55 -2.76 2.96
C VAL A 327 11.06 -2.94 2.79
N ALA A 328 11.52 -3.90 1.99
CA ALA A 328 12.93 -4.06 1.66
C ALA A 328 13.44 -2.81 0.91
N THR A 329 12.75 -2.39 -0.16
CA THR A 329 13.11 -1.18 -0.93
C THR A 329 13.16 0.07 -0.05
N LYS A 330 12.19 0.25 0.84
CA LYS A 330 12.11 1.37 1.80
C LYS A 330 13.25 1.34 2.83
N THR A 331 13.61 0.15 3.32
CA THR A 331 14.71 -0.07 4.26
C THR A 331 16.07 0.21 3.61
N ASP A 332 16.28 -0.32 2.40
CA ASP A 332 17.52 -0.15 1.65
C ASP A 332 17.72 1.31 1.23
N ALA A 333 16.71 1.94 0.61
CA ALA A 333 16.73 3.36 0.24
C ALA A 333 16.99 4.28 1.44
N PHE A 334 16.41 3.98 2.60
CA PHE A 334 16.64 4.77 3.81
C PHE A 334 18.06 4.61 4.35
N ASN A 335 18.59 3.38 4.39
CA ASN A 335 19.87 3.07 5.03
C ASN A 335 21.09 3.35 4.15
N ASP A 336 20.94 3.25 2.83
CA ASP A 336 21.99 3.57 1.85
C ASP A 336 22.01 5.07 1.48
N HIS A 337 21.11 5.86 2.06
CA HIS A 337 20.92 7.30 1.80
C HIS A 337 20.61 7.64 0.32
N ASP A 338 19.90 6.76 -0.39
CA ASP A 338 19.46 6.94 -1.78
C ASP A 338 17.93 6.82 -1.90
N LEU A 339 17.25 7.94 -2.12
CA LEU A 339 15.79 7.99 -2.31
C LEU A 339 15.33 7.70 -3.75
N SER A 340 16.25 7.42 -4.68
CA SER A 340 15.91 7.15 -6.09
C SER A 340 14.95 5.96 -6.26
N PRO A 341 15.10 4.83 -5.54
CA PRO A 341 14.17 3.71 -5.63
C PRO A 341 12.78 4.03 -5.06
N THR A 342 12.67 5.01 -4.17
CA THR A 342 11.45 5.29 -3.39
C THR A 342 10.26 5.65 -4.28
N ARG A 343 10.46 6.33 -5.42
CA ARG A 343 9.36 6.65 -6.36
C ARG A 343 8.70 5.42 -7.01
N ARG A 344 9.32 4.24 -6.95
CA ARG A 344 8.75 3.00 -7.53
C ARG A 344 7.74 2.30 -6.61
N ILE A 345 7.64 2.73 -5.35
CA ILE A 345 6.82 2.07 -4.31
C ILE A 345 5.78 2.99 -3.66
N PHE A 346 5.65 4.25 -4.12
CA PHE A 346 4.67 5.22 -3.65
C PHE A 346 3.92 5.84 -4.83
N VAL A 347 2.65 6.19 -4.62
CA VAL A 347 1.94 7.10 -5.52
C VAL A 347 2.45 8.54 -5.36
N GLU A 348 2.36 9.36 -6.41
CA GLU A 348 2.82 10.76 -6.39
C GLU A 348 2.09 11.61 -5.34
N ASP A 349 0.81 11.33 -5.07
CA ASP A 349 -0.07 12.02 -4.11
C ASP A 349 -0.15 11.34 -2.73
N ILE A 350 0.85 10.51 -2.38
CA ILE A 350 0.98 9.82 -1.09
C ILE A 350 0.65 10.72 0.10
N VAL A 351 -0.26 10.28 0.95
CA VAL A 351 -0.57 10.96 2.21
C VAL A 351 0.18 10.29 3.36
N VAL A 352 1.02 11.06 4.04
CA VAL A 352 1.75 10.63 5.24
C VAL A 352 1.20 11.36 6.47
N GLU A 353 0.82 10.64 7.52
CA GLU A 353 0.20 11.23 8.71
C GLU A 353 0.86 10.72 10.00
N ASP A 354 1.62 11.57 10.67
CA ASP A 354 2.38 11.23 11.86
C ASP A 354 1.61 11.61 13.14
N HIS A 355 0.89 10.64 13.70
CA HIS A 355 0.08 10.78 14.92
C HIS A 355 0.92 10.75 16.21
N ARG A 356 2.25 10.66 16.11
CA ARG A 356 3.17 10.65 17.26
C ARG A 356 3.28 12.03 17.87
N ARG A 357 3.53 12.12 19.18
CA ARG A 357 3.50 13.38 19.95
C ARG A 357 4.58 14.38 19.55
N THR A 358 5.62 13.89 18.89
CA THR A 358 6.72 14.69 18.29
C THR A 358 6.90 14.35 16.81
N GLY A 359 5.79 14.00 16.16
CA GLY A 359 5.74 13.64 14.75
C GLY A 359 5.91 14.83 13.79
N ILE A 360 6.10 14.51 12.51
CA ILE A 360 6.22 15.50 11.43
C ILE A 360 4.87 16.10 10.99
N GLY A 361 3.76 15.65 11.57
CA GLY A 361 2.40 16.05 11.20
C GLY A 361 1.91 15.36 9.93
N ARG A 362 1.07 16.06 9.16
CA ARG A 362 0.54 15.57 7.88
C ARG A 362 1.35 16.13 6.71
N ILE A 363 1.74 15.26 5.81
CA ILE A 363 2.44 15.55 4.54
C ILE A 363 1.61 14.99 3.40
N GLU A 364 1.51 15.74 2.31
CA GLU A 364 0.80 15.33 1.09
C GLU A 364 1.75 15.46 -0.10
N GLY A 365 1.91 14.37 -0.85
CA GLY A 365 2.78 14.25 -2.02
C GLY A 365 4.19 13.73 -1.72
N ILE A 366 4.72 12.91 -2.63
CA ILE A 366 5.99 12.19 -2.45
C ILE A 366 7.17 13.14 -2.28
N GLU A 367 7.21 14.23 -3.04
CA GLU A 367 8.29 15.21 -3.02
C GLU A 367 8.49 15.88 -1.64
N GLU A 368 7.41 16.13 -0.89
CA GLU A 368 7.52 16.70 0.46
C GLU A 368 7.96 15.64 1.48
N TYR A 369 7.53 14.38 1.31
CA TYR A 369 8.03 13.26 2.10
C TYR A 369 9.54 13.04 1.91
N LEU A 370 10.04 13.03 0.66
CA LEU A 370 11.47 12.88 0.37
C LEU A 370 12.31 14.04 0.94
N ARG A 371 11.76 15.27 0.94
CA ARG A 371 12.37 16.42 1.64
C ARG A 371 12.45 16.19 3.15
N ALA A 372 11.38 15.70 3.78
CA ALA A 372 11.37 15.40 5.21
C ALA A 372 12.42 14.34 5.61
N ILE A 373 12.62 13.30 4.78
CA ILE A 373 13.69 12.31 5.00
C ILE A 373 15.08 12.92 4.84
N SER A 374 15.28 13.80 3.84
CA SER A 374 16.55 14.50 3.64
C SER A 374 16.95 15.35 4.86
N VAL A 375 16.00 16.12 5.42
CA VAL A 375 16.22 16.92 6.65
C VAL A 375 16.55 16.04 7.86
N LEU A 376 15.94 14.85 7.96
CA LEU A 376 16.26 13.90 9.02
C LEU A 376 17.73 13.42 8.93
N TRP A 377 18.25 13.15 7.73
CA TRP A 377 19.66 12.79 7.53
C TRP A 377 20.64 13.94 7.80
N GLU A 378 20.25 15.20 7.58
CA GLU A 378 21.09 16.35 7.98
C GLU A 378 21.28 16.43 9.51
N LEU A 379 20.29 15.99 10.29
CA LEU A 379 20.33 15.97 11.77
C LEU A 379 21.14 14.78 12.33
N SER A 380 21.13 13.65 11.63
CA SER A 380 21.88 12.43 11.97
C SER A 380 22.33 11.72 10.69
N PRO A 381 23.55 12.02 10.19
CA PRO A 381 24.08 11.46 8.93
C PRO A 381 24.44 9.98 8.98
N ASP A 382 24.37 9.36 10.16
CA ASP A 382 24.59 7.93 10.41
C ASP A 382 23.30 7.21 10.85
N MET A 383 22.14 7.85 10.63
CA MET A 383 20.86 7.29 11.01
C MET A 383 20.50 6.08 10.15
N GLN A 384 19.98 5.05 10.81
CA GLN A 384 19.50 3.82 10.21
C GLN A 384 18.06 3.54 10.66
N ALA A 385 17.30 2.86 9.82
CA ALA A 385 15.93 2.42 10.08
C ALA A 385 15.77 0.93 9.75
N GLU A 386 15.18 0.19 10.68
CA GLU A 386 14.74 -1.19 10.54
C GLU A 386 13.21 -1.16 10.46
N PHE A 387 12.65 -1.21 9.25
CA PHE A 387 11.20 -1.35 9.04
C PHE A 387 10.79 -2.82 9.14
N GLY A 388 9.49 -3.12 9.35
CA GLY A 388 8.95 -4.47 9.17
C GLY A 388 9.59 -5.57 10.04
N GLN A 389 10.09 -5.23 11.23
CA GLN A 389 10.66 -6.21 12.16
C GLN A 389 9.58 -7.12 12.75
N HIS A 390 8.47 -6.54 13.22
CA HIS A 390 7.29 -7.28 13.65
C HIS A 390 6.07 -6.85 12.84
N TRP A 391 5.32 -7.83 12.35
CA TRP A 391 4.09 -7.64 11.58
C TRP A 391 2.91 -7.96 12.49
N LEU A 392 2.12 -6.93 12.79
CA LEU A 392 1.06 -6.97 13.80
C LEU A 392 -0.32 -7.17 13.17
N ALA A 393 -0.49 -6.73 11.92
CA ALA A 393 -1.59 -7.09 11.06
C ALA A 393 -1.13 -7.01 9.59
N LEU A 394 -1.71 -7.83 8.73
CA LEU A 394 -1.38 -7.86 7.31
C LEU A 394 -2.64 -8.22 6.52
N ASP A 395 -2.83 -7.51 5.41
CA ASP A 395 -3.81 -7.75 4.35
C ASP A 395 -3.14 -7.41 3.00
N ARG A 396 -3.76 -7.72 1.85
CA ARG A 396 -3.24 -7.29 0.54
C ARG A 396 -3.14 -5.76 0.42
N SER A 397 -4.05 -5.04 1.06
CA SER A 397 -4.27 -3.60 0.89
C SER A 397 -3.81 -2.73 2.07
N ALA A 398 -3.54 -3.33 3.23
CA ALA A 398 -3.03 -2.62 4.40
C ALA A 398 -2.08 -3.50 5.24
N ALA A 399 -1.19 -2.88 5.99
CA ALA A 399 -0.32 -3.56 6.95
C ALA A 399 -0.10 -2.71 8.21
N VAL A 400 0.08 -3.37 9.36
CA VAL A 400 0.60 -2.76 10.59
C VAL A 400 1.91 -3.44 10.93
N SER A 401 2.99 -2.67 10.98
CA SER A 401 4.31 -3.18 11.40
C SER A 401 5.01 -2.24 12.37
N THR A 402 6.16 -2.68 12.87
CA THR A 402 7.04 -1.88 13.73
C THR A 402 8.20 -1.30 12.93
N ILE A 403 8.62 -0.09 13.29
CA ILE A 403 9.87 0.51 12.83
C ILE A 403 10.74 0.88 14.03
N ARG A 404 12.04 0.61 13.89
CA ARG A 404 13.09 1.01 14.82
C ARG A 404 14.10 1.90 14.10
N ARG A 405 14.34 3.11 14.61
CA ARG A 405 15.37 4.04 14.12
C ARG A 405 16.48 4.20 15.14
N SER A 406 17.72 4.27 14.68
CA SER A 406 18.89 4.57 15.54
C SER A 406 19.89 5.45 14.81
N GLY A 407 20.77 6.15 15.53
CA GLY A 407 21.79 7.04 14.96
C GLY A 407 22.44 7.93 16.02
N ASN A 408 23.29 8.86 15.61
CA ASN A 408 23.86 9.89 16.47
C ASN A 408 23.39 11.29 16.06
N VAL A 409 22.79 12.04 16.99
CA VAL A 409 22.41 13.43 16.75
C VAL A 409 23.64 14.34 16.92
N ALA A 410 23.79 15.33 16.02
CA ALA A 410 24.86 16.32 16.10
C ALA A 410 24.90 17.04 17.48
N GLY A 411 25.85 16.64 18.34
CA GLY A 411 26.01 17.16 19.70
C GLY A 411 25.08 16.57 20.76
N GLY A 412 24.22 15.60 20.40
CA GLY A 412 23.16 15.03 21.26
C GLY A 412 23.34 13.57 21.69
N GLY A 413 24.42 12.91 21.27
CA GLY A 413 24.69 11.49 21.59
C GLY A 413 23.90 10.51 20.71
N ALA A 414 24.03 9.22 21.03
CA ALA A 414 23.31 8.15 20.35
C ALA A 414 21.84 8.10 20.79
N PHE A 415 20.93 7.87 19.84
CA PHE A 415 19.50 7.70 20.10
C PHE A 415 18.96 6.43 19.46
N GLU A 416 17.82 5.98 19.99
CA GLU A 416 17.02 4.87 19.48
C GLU A 416 15.54 5.25 19.63
N SER A 417 14.70 4.93 18.64
CA SER A 417 13.28 5.26 18.61
C SER A 417 12.50 4.12 17.95
N GLU A 418 11.59 3.52 18.72
CA GLU A 418 10.71 2.44 18.29
C GLU A 418 9.28 2.97 18.21
N TYR A 419 8.55 2.68 17.14
CA TYR A 419 7.16 3.10 16.95
C TYR A 419 6.45 2.24 15.89
N LEU A 420 5.15 2.43 15.72
CA LEU A 420 4.32 1.68 14.78
C LEU A 420 4.15 2.44 13.47
N ILE A 421 3.94 1.67 12.40
CA ILE A 421 3.59 2.18 11.08
C ILE A 421 2.37 1.41 10.54
N VAL A 422 1.42 2.14 9.96
CA VAL A 422 0.28 1.60 9.21
C VAL A 422 0.44 2.09 7.78
N ASP A 423 0.76 1.19 6.85
CA ASP A 423 0.86 1.49 5.43
C ASP A 423 -0.40 0.95 4.72
N ALA A 424 -0.88 1.64 3.67
CA ALA A 424 -1.94 1.16 2.78
C ALA A 424 -1.44 1.15 1.33
N MET A 425 -1.88 0.16 0.55
CA MET A 425 -1.39 -0.12 -0.80
C MET A 425 -2.56 -0.32 -1.77
N ALA A 426 -2.43 0.22 -2.97
CA ALA A 426 -3.28 -0.07 -4.12
C ALA A 426 -2.37 -0.30 -5.34
N GLU A 427 -2.69 -1.29 -6.17
CA GLU A 427 -1.95 -1.60 -7.42
C GLU A 427 -0.42 -1.78 -7.23
N GLY A 428 0.01 -2.26 -6.05
CA GLY A 428 1.42 -2.44 -5.71
C GLY A 428 2.14 -1.18 -5.21
N LEU A 429 1.49 -0.02 -5.22
CA LEU A 429 2.03 1.25 -4.74
C LEU A 429 1.42 1.63 -3.38
N VAL A 430 2.26 2.14 -2.47
CA VAL A 430 1.79 2.66 -1.19
C VAL A 430 1.07 3.99 -1.43
N THR A 431 -0.21 4.03 -1.04
CA THR A 431 -1.11 5.20 -1.17
C THR A 431 -1.19 6.02 0.12
N ARG A 432 -0.89 5.40 1.27
CA ARG A 432 -0.96 6.06 2.57
C ARG A 432 0.03 5.46 3.57
N MET A 433 0.57 6.30 4.44
CA MET A 433 1.46 5.91 5.54
C MET A 433 1.09 6.67 6.81
N GLU A 434 0.86 5.97 7.91
CA GLU A 434 0.54 6.57 9.20
C GLU A 434 1.47 6.08 10.30
N PHE A 435 1.95 6.98 11.16
CA PHE A 435 2.86 6.62 12.27
C PHE A 435 2.18 6.78 13.62
N PHE A 436 2.38 5.84 14.54
CA PHE A 436 1.79 5.83 15.88
C PHE A 436 2.81 5.46 16.95
N GLU A 437 2.65 5.99 18.17
CA GLU A 437 3.46 5.54 19.33
C GLU A 437 3.17 4.05 19.63
N LEU A 438 4.13 3.33 20.24
CA LEU A 438 3.94 1.91 20.60
C LEU A 438 2.71 1.68 21.49
N GLU A 439 2.41 2.62 22.41
CA GLU A 439 1.23 2.59 23.28
C GLU A 439 -0.11 2.69 22.53
N ALA A 440 -0.09 3.19 21.29
CA ALA A 440 -1.28 3.47 20.49
C ALA A 440 -1.67 2.30 19.56
N LEU A 441 -1.19 1.08 19.83
CA LEU A 441 -1.46 -0.13 19.04
C LEU A 441 -2.93 -0.34 18.67
N ASN A 442 -3.87 -0.10 19.59
CA ASN A 442 -5.31 -0.27 19.30
C ASN A 442 -5.82 0.75 18.26
N ALA A 443 -5.25 1.96 18.22
CA ALA A 443 -5.60 2.97 17.22
C ALA A 443 -4.97 2.63 15.86
N ALA A 444 -3.72 2.15 15.85
CA ALA A 444 -3.08 1.65 14.63
C ALA A 444 -3.84 0.46 14.02
N LEU A 445 -4.30 -0.48 14.85
CA LEU A 445 -5.14 -1.61 14.40
C LEU A 445 -6.52 -1.14 13.90
N ALA A 446 -7.16 -0.16 14.56
CA ALA A 446 -8.41 0.41 14.06
C ALA A 446 -8.24 1.10 12.70
N ARG A 447 -7.15 1.86 12.51
CA ARG A 447 -6.83 2.47 11.21
C ARG A 447 -6.50 1.44 10.13
N PHE A 448 -5.86 0.32 10.47
CA PHE A 448 -5.72 -0.82 9.57
C PHE A 448 -7.07 -1.43 9.17
N GLU A 449 -8.00 -1.60 10.11
CA GLU A 449 -9.36 -2.07 9.78
C GLU A 449 -10.10 -1.09 8.85
N GLU A 450 -9.92 0.22 9.02
CA GLU A 450 -10.50 1.25 8.16
C GLU A 450 -9.85 1.31 6.77
N LEU A 451 -8.53 1.09 6.68
CA LEU A 451 -7.75 1.14 5.43
C LEU A 451 -7.77 -0.16 4.62
N ARG A 452 -8.04 -1.29 5.28
CA ARG A 452 -8.23 -2.58 4.61
C ARG A 452 -9.38 -2.53 3.62
N HIS A 453 -9.07 -2.87 2.38
CA HIS A 453 -10.03 -3.29 1.37
C HIS A 453 -10.68 -4.60 1.82
N ASP A 454 -11.89 -4.47 2.32
CA ASP A 454 -12.77 -5.60 2.59
C ASP A 454 -13.81 -5.66 1.46
N PRO A 455 -13.78 -6.66 0.56
CA PRO A 455 -14.73 -6.76 -0.54
C PRO A 455 -16.17 -7.01 -0.06
N LEU A 456 -16.38 -7.38 1.21
CA LEU A 456 -17.68 -7.51 1.85
C LEU A 456 -18.15 -6.21 2.51
N ARG A 457 -17.25 -5.24 2.73
CA ARG A 457 -17.61 -3.91 3.25
C ARG A 457 -18.39 -3.16 2.18
N ILE A 458 -19.70 -3.10 2.40
CA ILE A 458 -20.65 -2.35 1.59
C ILE A 458 -20.21 -0.88 1.50
N PRO A 459 -19.84 -0.37 0.31
CA PRO A 459 -19.39 1.00 0.16
C PRO A 459 -20.49 1.99 0.58
N PRO A 460 -20.15 3.08 1.29
CA PRO A 460 -21.15 4.04 1.70
C PRO A 460 -21.75 4.74 0.48
N ASN A 461 -23.08 4.74 0.36
CA ASN A 461 -23.81 5.47 -0.68
C ASN A 461 -24.43 6.75 -0.11
N ALA A 462 -25.20 7.51 -0.91
CA ALA A 462 -25.80 8.75 -0.43
C ALA A 462 -26.86 8.49 0.67
N ALA A 463 -27.58 7.36 0.62
CA ALA A 463 -28.55 6.95 1.64
C ALA A 463 -27.89 6.57 2.97
N THR A 464 -26.82 5.75 2.98
CA THR A 464 -26.09 5.40 4.21
C THR A 464 -25.56 6.66 4.88
N ARG A 465 -24.89 7.55 4.12
CA ARG A 465 -24.38 8.83 4.62
C ARG A 465 -25.48 9.73 5.18
N ALA A 466 -26.68 9.73 4.60
CA ALA A 466 -27.82 10.51 5.10
C ALA A 466 -28.41 9.91 6.39
N PHE A 467 -28.46 8.59 6.47
CA PHE A 467 -28.84 7.87 7.67
C PHE A 467 -27.85 8.13 8.81
N ASP A 468 -26.53 8.04 8.56
CA ASP A 468 -25.48 8.31 9.55
C ASP A 468 -25.57 9.72 10.14
N ARG A 469 -25.78 10.75 9.29
CA ARG A 469 -26.02 12.13 9.75
C ARG A 469 -27.27 12.24 10.62
N SER A 470 -28.33 11.50 10.28
CA SER A 470 -29.59 11.49 11.03
C SER A 470 -29.42 10.79 12.38
N ALA A 471 -28.74 9.65 12.41
CA ALA A 471 -28.39 8.91 13.63
C ALA A 471 -27.51 9.76 14.56
N ALA A 472 -26.48 10.41 14.03
CA ALA A 472 -25.60 11.30 14.80
C ALA A 472 -26.37 12.49 15.42
N ALA A 473 -27.26 13.13 14.65
CA ALA A 473 -28.12 14.20 15.15
C ALA A 473 -29.11 13.72 16.23
N ALA A 474 -29.68 12.52 16.08
CA ALA A 474 -30.54 11.92 17.10
C ALA A 474 -29.77 11.65 18.40
N LEU A 475 -28.60 11.01 18.32
CA LEU A 475 -27.75 10.66 19.46
C LEU A 475 -27.19 11.89 20.18
N SER A 476 -26.84 12.96 19.46
CA SER A 476 -26.45 14.25 20.05
C SER A 476 -27.63 15.07 20.59
N ARG A 477 -28.87 14.57 20.44
CA ARG A 477 -30.13 15.21 20.83
C ARG A 477 -30.40 16.53 20.08
N ASP A 478 -29.84 16.70 18.89
CA ASP A 478 -30.16 17.81 17.98
C ASP A 478 -31.36 17.45 17.09
N TRP A 479 -32.53 17.51 17.71
CA TRP A 479 -33.82 17.30 17.06
C TRP A 479 -34.09 18.30 15.92
N SER A 480 -33.44 19.47 15.94
CA SER A 480 -33.62 20.51 14.91
C SER A 480 -32.88 20.16 13.63
N THR A 481 -31.62 19.73 13.73
CA THR A 481 -30.86 19.19 12.60
C THR A 481 -31.52 17.92 12.06
N LEU A 482 -31.94 17.00 12.95
CA LEU A 482 -32.62 15.77 12.52
C LEU A 482 -33.89 16.06 11.70
N ARG A 483 -34.78 16.95 12.17
CA ARG A 483 -36.00 17.34 11.42
C ARG A 483 -35.67 17.98 10.06
N SER A 484 -34.54 18.67 9.93
CA SER A 484 -34.12 19.28 8.66
C SER A 484 -33.63 18.27 7.61
N LEU A 485 -33.08 17.14 8.06
CA LEU A 485 -32.59 16.04 7.22
C LEU A 485 -33.71 15.12 6.71
N ILE A 486 -34.92 15.22 7.29
CA ILE A 486 -36.10 14.45 6.92
C ILE A 486 -36.97 15.26 5.96
N SER A 487 -37.47 14.61 4.91
CA SER A 487 -38.35 15.21 3.90
C SER A 487 -39.73 15.51 4.47
N ASP A 488 -40.44 16.48 3.89
CA ASP A 488 -41.78 16.86 4.39
C ASP A 488 -42.84 15.78 4.03
N ASP A 489 -42.63 15.07 2.92
CA ASP A 489 -43.43 13.93 2.46
C ASP A 489 -42.91 12.57 3.00
N PHE A 490 -42.15 12.56 4.10
CA PHE A 490 -41.53 11.35 4.65
C PHE A 490 -42.55 10.30 5.10
N VAL A 491 -42.33 9.05 4.70
CA VAL A 491 -43.16 7.89 5.07
C VAL A 491 -42.39 6.94 5.99
N PHE A 492 -42.97 6.65 7.16
CA PHE A 492 -42.51 5.62 8.09
C PHE A 492 -43.46 4.42 8.10
N GLU A 493 -42.93 3.21 7.99
CA GLU A 493 -43.67 1.93 8.08
C GLU A 493 -42.93 0.93 8.99
N ASP A 494 -43.50 0.54 10.13
CA ASP A 494 -43.04 -0.64 10.88
C ASP A 494 -43.90 -1.84 10.50
N ARG A 495 -43.35 -2.70 9.64
CA ARG A 495 -44.00 -3.92 9.14
C ARG A 495 -43.76 -5.13 10.05
N GLY A 496 -43.01 -4.97 11.15
CA GLY A 496 -42.76 -6.04 12.11
C GLY A 496 -44.00 -6.48 12.90
N LYS A 497 -43.95 -7.72 13.40
CA LYS A 497 -45.06 -8.51 13.98
C LYS A 497 -45.74 -7.89 15.22
N ARG A 498 -45.25 -6.74 15.72
CA ARG A 498 -45.67 -6.10 16.97
C ARG A 498 -46.23 -4.68 16.85
N SER A 499 -46.11 -4.03 15.69
CA SER A 499 -46.46 -2.59 15.57
C SER A 499 -47.44 -2.29 14.43
N LEU A 500 -47.16 -2.72 13.19
CA LEU A 500 -47.98 -2.40 12.00
C LEU A 500 -48.35 -0.90 11.89
N VAL A 501 -47.42 -0.02 12.28
CA VAL A 501 -47.63 1.43 12.29
C VAL A 501 -47.21 2.00 10.95
N ARG A 502 -48.06 2.87 10.39
CA ARG A 502 -47.73 3.76 9.28
C ARG A 502 -47.95 5.19 9.71
N GLY A 503 -46.96 6.06 9.48
CA GLY A 503 -47.00 7.47 9.86
C GLY A 503 -46.01 8.30 9.03
N GLY A 504 -45.86 9.57 9.38
CA GLY A 504 -44.82 10.43 8.87
C GLY A 504 -43.77 10.76 9.93
N ALA A 505 -43.05 11.85 9.70
CA ALA A 505 -41.94 12.26 10.58
C ALA A 505 -42.44 12.75 11.95
N GLU A 506 -43.65 13.31 12.03
CA GLU A 506 -44.25 13.79 13.27
C GLU A 506 -44.72 12.63 14.19
N GLU A 507 -44.95 11.44 13.64
CA GLU A 507 -45.19 10.22 14.41
C GLU A 507 -43.88 9.53 14.84
N LEU A 508 -42.83 9.56 14.00
CA LEU A 508 -41.54 8.94 14.29
C LEU A 508 -40.73 9.70 15.34
N LEU A 509 -40.61 11.02 15.20
CA LEU A 509 -39.69 11.85 16.00
C LEU A 509 -39.97 11.84 17.51
N PRO A 510 -41.23 11.93 18.00
CA PRO A 510 -41.50 11.85 19.43
C PRO A 510 -41.12 10.51 20.05
N GLY A 511 -41.30 9.41 19.30
CA GLY A 511 -40.89 8.07 19.73
C GLY A 511 -39.37 7.96 19.87
N LEU A 512 -38.64 8.39 18.84
CA LEU A 512 -37.17 8.42 18.85
C LEU A 512 -36.61 9.34 19.96
N GLN A 513 -37.21 10.51 20.16
CA GLN A 513 -36.85 11.45 21.22
C GLN A 513 -36.99 10.81 22.60
N TYR A 514 -38.08 10.06 22.85
CA TYR A 514 -38.28 9.31 24.09
C TYR A 514 -37.20 8.23 24.29
N PHE A 515 -36.90 7.42 23.27
CA PHE A 515 -35.87 6.37 23.34
C PHE A 515 -34.46 6.90 23.64
N VAL A 516 -34.04 8.01 23.02
CA VAL A 516 -32.69 8.57 23.26
C VAL A 516 -32.63 9.44 24.51
N SER A 517 -33.70 10.20 24.82
CA SER A 517 -33.67 11.20 25.90
C SER A 517 -33.97 10.60 27.28
N GLU A 518 -35.08 9.86 27.38
CA GLU A 518 -35.64 9.37 28.65
C GLU A 518 -35.15 7.95 28.96
N VAL A 519 -35.05 7.11 27.94
CA VAL A 519 -34.68 5.69 28.08
C VAL A 519 -33.16 5.47 28.03
N GLY A 520 -32.40 6.45 27.48
CA GLY A 520 -30.94 6.38 27.40
C GLY A 520 -30.43 5.29 26.45
N ALA A 521 -31.18 5.01 25.39
CA ALA A 521 -30.82 3.98 24.42
C ALA A 521 -29.58 4.39 23.59
N THR A 522 -28.66 3.45 23.43
CA THR A 522 -27.58 3.49 22.43
C THR A 522 -27.97 2.60 21.25
N CYS A 523 -27.36 2.84 20.10
CA CYS A 523 -27.60 2.05 18.90
C CYS A 523 -26.32 1.78 18.12
N SER A 524 -26.34 0.67 17.38
CA SER A 524 -25.36 0.33 16.34
C SER A 524 -26.10 0.05 15.04
N PHE A 525 -25.48 0.46 13.93
CA PHE A 525 -26.04 0.33 12.60
C PHE A 525 -25.01 -0.34 11.69
N GLU A 526 -25.39 -1.42 11.05
CA GLU A 526 -24.52 -2.17 10.14
C GLU A 526 -25.20 -2.23 8.76
N PRO A 527 -24.59 -1.70 7.68
CA PRO A 527 -25.12 -1.86 6.33
C PRO A 527 -25.25 -3.34 5.95
N LEU A 528 -26.41 -3.73 5.41
CA LEU A 528 -26.70 -5.08 4.93
C LEU A 528 -26.86 -5.17 3.42
N ALA A 529 -27.32 -4.10 2.75
CA ALA A 529 -27.32 -3.97 1.31
C ALA A 529 -27.43 -2.50 0.86
N THR A 530 -26.99 -2.18 -0.36
CA THR A 530 -27.30 -0.92 -1.06
C THR A 530 -27.85 -1.18 -2.45
N ALA A 531 -28.76 -0.32 -2.91
CA ALA A 531 -29.28 -0.34 -4.27
C ALA A 531 -29.13 1.07 -4.87
N GLY A 532 -28.16 1.24 -5.75
CA GLY A 532 -27.74 2.54 -6.27
C GLY A 532 -27.35 3.52 -5.16
N ASP A 533 -27.53 4.81 -5.41
CA ASP A 533 -27.15 5.87 -4.45
C ASP A 533 -28.20 6.13 -3.37
N ARG A 534 -29.48 5.86 -3.65
CA ARG A 534 -30.61 6.41 -2.87
C ARG A 534 -31.31 5.42 -1.94
N LEU A 535 -30.97 4.13 -2.00
CA LEU A 535 -31.55 3.09 -1.17
C LEU A 535 -30.46 2.35 -0.40
N ALA A 536 -30.69 2.12 0.89
CA ALA A 536 -29.84 1.29 1.73
C ALA A 536 -30.66 0.47 2.72
N MET A 537 -30.22 -0.75 2.99
CA MET A 537 -30.76 -1.67 3.98
C MET A 537 -29.71 -1.85 5.08
N HIS A 538 -30.14 -1.79 6.34
CA HIS A 538 -29.27 -1.82 7.52
C HIS A 538 -29.83 -2.73 8.62
N HIS A 539 -28.95 -3.30 9.42
CA HIS A 539 -29.26 -3.87 10.73
C HIS A 539 -29.25 -2.76 11.77
N ASN A 540 -30.32 -2.65 12.56
CA ASN A 540 -30.52 -1.59 13.54
C ASN A 540 -30.70 -2.20 14.94
N ALA A 541 -29.61 -2.32 15.70
CA ALA A 541 -29.66 -2.81 17.08
C ALA A 541 -29.68 -1.65 18.08
N TRP A 542 -30.73 -1.57 18.90
CA TRP A 542 -30.88 -0.60 19.99
C TRP A 542 -30.81 -1.31 21.35
N ARG A 543 -29.99 -0.79 22.26
CA ARG A 543 -29.72 -1.34 23.60
C ARG A 543 -29.81 -0.23 24.65
N ASN A 544 -30.18 -0.54 25.89
CA ASN A 544 -30.04 0.40 27.01
C ASN A 544 -28.99 -0.07 28.02
N ALA A 545 -28.37 0.91 28.70
CA ALA A 545 -27.50 0.68 29.84
C ALA A 545 -28.24 1.11 31.13
N CYS A 546 -29.07 0.21 31.68
CA CYS A 546 -29.74 0.44 32.95
C CYS A 546 -29.82 -0.84 33.80
N ASP A 547 -29.42 -0.74 35.07
CA ASP A 547 -29.26 -1.87 36.01
C ASP A 547 -30.56 -2.64 36.34
N THR A 548 -31.73 -2.12 35.95
CA THR A 548 -33.05 -2.65 36.38
C THR A 548 -33.85 -3.35 35.28
N SER A 549 -33.53 -3.12 34.00
CA SER A 549 -34.11 -3.88 32.88
C SER A 549 -33.33 -3.65 31.59
N THR A 550 -32.81 -4.72 30.99
CA THR A 550 -32.28 -4.72 29.62
C THR A 550 -33.41 -4.86 28.61
N PHE A 551 -33.47 -3.99 27.60
CA PHE A 551 -34.18 -4.28 26.37
C PHE A 551 -33.22 -4.23 25.18
N GLU A 552 -33.57 -5.00 24.17
CA GLU A 552 -32.91 -5.07 22.88
C GLU A 552 -34.00 -4.97 21.82
N ILE A 553 -33.96 -3.92 21.00
CA ILE A 553 -34.78 -3.83 19.79
C ILE A 553 -33.83 -4.10 18.63
N ASP A 554 -34.11 -5.17 17.90
CA ASP A 554 -33.37 -5.57 16.73
C ASP A 554 -34.33 -5.59 15.52
N LYS A 555 -33.93 -4.91 14.45
CA LYS A 555 -34.73 -4.65 13.25
C LYS A 555 -33.83 -4.57 12.01
N ILE A 556 -34.37 -4.98 10.87
CA ILE A 556 -33.83 -4.60 9.56
C ILE A 556 -34.54 -3.31 9.11
N CYS A 557 -33.79 -2.33 8.64
CA CYS A 557 -34.28 -1.02 8.23
C CYS A 557 -33.92 -0.72 6.78
N ILE A 558 -34.91 -0.40 5.95
CA ILE A 558 -34.69 0.17 4.61
C ILE A 558 -34.87 1.68 4.71
N THR A 559 -33.89 2.45 4.23
CA THR A 559 -33.95 3.91 4.12
C THR A 559 -33.87 4.33 2.66
N GLU A 560 -34.77 5.23 2.25
CA GLU A 560 -34.75 5.89 0.93
C GLU A 560 -34.56 7.40 1.11
N ILE A 561 -33.75 8.00 0.24
CA ILE A 561 -33.59 9.46 0.14
C ILE A 561 -34.17 10.02 -1.15
N ASP A 562 -34.72 11.23 -1.07
CA ASP A 562 -35.20 11.98 -2.23
C ASP A 562 -34.03 12.60 -3.03
N ALA A 563 -34.37 13.26 -4.15
CA ALA A 563 -33.39 13.89 -5.03
C ALA A 563 -32.62 15.06 -4.39
N SER A 564 -33.04 15.57 -3.23
CA SER A 564 -32.33 16.59 -2.44
C SER A 564 -31.41 16.00 -1.37
N GLY A 565 -31.38 14.66 -1.22
CA GLY A 565 -30.57 13.97 -0.21
C GLY A 565 -31.19 13.94 1.18
N LYS A 566 -32.49 14.22 1.30
CA LYS A 566 -33.27 14.08 2.54
C LYS A 566 -33.92 12.71 2.63
N ALA A 567 -34.05 12.16 3.83
CA ALA A 567 -34.76 10.90 4.06
C ALA A 567 -36.24 11.06 3.71
N CYS A 568 -36.77 10.25 2.79
CA CYS A 568 -38.16 10.27 2.34
C CYS A 568 -38.92 8.97 2.63
N THR A 569 -38.24 7.86 2.91
CA THR A 569 -38.91 6.66 3.44
C THR A 569 -38.01 5.92 4.44
N MET A 570 -38.62 5.35 5.48
CA MET A 570 -38.01 4.40 6.41
C MET A 570 -38.97 3.23 6.64
N ILE A 571 -38.51 2.00 6.44
CA ILE A 571 -39.30 0.76 6.65
C ILE A 571 -38.57 -0.16 7.60
N LEU A 572 -39.23 -0.58 8.68
CA LEU A 572 -38.71 -1.56 9.63
C LEU A 572 -39.32 -2.95 9.43
N PHE A 573 -38.48 -3.96 9.46
CA PHE A 573 -38.80 -5.39 9.43
C PHE A 573 -38.22 -6.07 10.67
N ASP A 574 -38.83 -7.17 11.11
CA ASP A 574 -38.18 -8.04 12.09
C ASP A 574 -37.01 -8.78 11.42
N THR A 575 -35.94 -9.14 12.15
CA THR A 575 -34.73 -9.75 11.57
C THR A 575 -34.99 -11.10 10.88
N GLU A 576 -35.99 -11.84 11.35
CA GLU A 576 -36.50 -13.07 10.73
C GLU A 576 -37.05 -12.84 9.30
N ASP A 577 -37.53 -11.62 9.00
CA ASP A 577 -38.22 -11.29 7.75
C ASP A 577 -37.25 -10.68 6.70
N ARG A 578 -35.92 -10.95 6.82
CA ARG A 578 -34.86 -10.46 5.92
C ARG A 578 -35.21 -10.61 4.43
N ALA A 579 -35.73 -11.76 4.01
CA ALA A 579 -36.09 -11.99 2.61
C ALA A 579 -37.18 -11.03 2.09
N ALA A 580 -38.08 -10.56 2.96
CA ALA A 580 -39.09 -9.56 2.60
C ALA A 580 -38.48 -8.14 2.50
N ALA A 581 -37.47 -7.84 3.33
CA ALA A 581 -36.71 -6.60 3.22
C ALA A 581 -35.88 -6.56 1.92
N SER A 582 -35.17 -7.64 1.59
CA SER A 582 -34.42 -7.79 0.32
C SER A 582 -35.33 -7.64 -0.90
N ALA A 583 -36.56 -8.17 -0.86
CA ALA A 583 -37.55 -8.01 -1.92
C ALA A 583 -38.08 -6.56 -2.05
N GLU A 584 -38.41 -5.89 -0.93
CA GLU A 584 -38.83 -4.47 -0.94
C GLU A 584 -37.71 -3.55 -1.47
N LEU A 585 -36.44 -3.83 -1.12
CA LEU A 585 -35.28 -3.10 -1.63
C LEU A 585 -35.17 -3.21 -3.16
N LEU A 586 -35.33 -4.43 -3.70
CA LEU A 586 -35.33 -4.68 -5.15
C LEU A 586 -36.48 -3.96 -5.87
N GLU A 587 -37.70 -4.09 -5.37
CA GLU A 587 -38.87 -3.45 -6.00
C GLU A 587 -38.76 -1.91 -5.99
N ARG A 588 -38.23 -1.30 -4.91
CA ARG A 588 -37.95 0.14 -4.88
C ARG A 588 -36.83 0.55 -5.83
N GLY A 589 -35.77 -0.26 -5.91
CA GLY A 589 -34.68 -0.06 -6.86
C GLY A 589 -35.18 0.04 -8.31
N LEU A 590 -36.19 -0.77 -8.65
CA LEU A 590 -36.80 -0.83 -9.97
C LEU A 590 -37.89 0.21 -10.21
N ALA A 591 -38.76 0.49 -9.23
CA ALA A 591 -39.94 1.35 -9.41
C ALA A 591 -39.60 2.84 -9.62
N ASN A 592 -38.51 3.32 -9.02
CA ASN A 592 -38.22 4.75 -8.93
C ASN A 592 -37.04 5.22 -9.81
N GLY A 593 -36.33 4.30 -10.49
CA GLY A 593 -35.02 4.58 -11.11
C GLY A 593 -33.91 4.96 -10.11
N ALA A 594 -34.25 4.99 -8.81
CA ALA A 594 -33.40 5.44 -7.72
C ALA A 594 -32.29 4.44 -7.37
N GLY A 595 -32.49 3.16 -7.70
CA GLY A 595 -31.50 2.10 -7.50
C GLY A 595 -30.50 1.95 -8.65
N GLY A 596 -30.66 2.65 -9.77
CA GLY A 596 -29.78 2.55 -10.95
C GLY A 596 -29.78 1.19 -11.68
N LEU A 597 -30.36 0.14 -11.09
CA LEU A 597 -30.36 -1.22 -11.61
C LEU A 597 -31.05 -1.29 -12.99
N PRO A 598 -30.36 -1.73 -14.06
CA PRO A 598 -30.97 -1.91 -15.37
C PRO A 598 -32.13 -2.91 -15.32
N ARG A 599 -33.21 -2.58 -16.04
CA ARG A 599 -34.50 -3.29 -15.95
C ARG A 599 -34.37 -4.80 -16.19
N ALA A 600 -33.61 -5.22 -17.20
CA ALA A 600 -33.40 -6.63 -17.52
C ALA A 600 -32.74 -7.40 -16.36
N SER A 601 -31.77 -6.81 -15.67
CA SER A 601 -31.12 -7.43 -14.49
C SER A 601 -32.05 -7.51 -13.28
N GLY A 602 -32.92 -6.52 -13.09
CA GLY A 602 -33.95 -6.57 -12.04
C GLY A 602 -35.06 -7.59 -12.32
N GLU A 603 -35.48 -7.71 -13.59
CA GLU A 603 -36.44 -8.73 -14.01
C GLU A 603 -35.82 -10.15 -13.91
N TYR A 604 -34.55 -10.32 -14.30
CA TYR A 604 -33.77 -11.54 -14.07
C TYR A 604 -33.71 -11.90 -12.58
N LEU A 605 -33.30 -10.97 -11.71
CA LEU A 605 -33.17 -11.22 -10.27
C LEU A 605 -34.50 -11.56 -9.61
N ARG A 606 -35.59 -10.88 -10.02
CA ARG A 606 -36.96 -11.21 -9.57
C ARG A 606 -37.35 -12.62 -9.99
N ALA A 607 -37.14 -12.99 -11.25
CA ALA A 607 -37.48 -14.31 -11.76
C ALA A 607 -36.65 -15.42 -11.11
N PHE A 608 -35.33 -15.21 -10.94
CA PHE A 608 -34.44 -16.11 -10.21
C PHE A 608 -34.94 -16.35 -8.78
N ASN A 609 -35.22 -15.30 -8.00
CA ASN A 609 -35.67 -15.42 -6.61
C ASN A 609 -37.11 -15.94 -6.46
N ALA A 610 -37.92 -15.89 -7.53
CA ALA A 610 -39.23 -16.53 -7.61
C ALA A 610 -39.17 -17.99 -8.11
N HIS A 611 -37.97 -18.49 -8.47
CA HIS A 611 -37.73 -19.78 -9.15
C HIS A 611 -38.51 -19.91 -10.48
N ASP A 612 -38.80 -18.77 -11.13
CA ASP A 612 -39.56 -18.67 -12.37
C ASP A 612 -38.62 -18.81 -13.59
N LEU A 613 -38.41 -20.06 -14.01
CA LEU A 613 -37.57 -20.39 -15.17
C LEU A 613 -38.12 -19.79 -16.48
N ASP A 614 -39.43 -19.64 -16.64
CA ASP A 614 -40.03 -19.01 -17.82
C ASP A 614 -39.74 -17.49 -17.82
N GLY A 615 -39.84 -16.86 -16.65
CA GLY A 615 -39.44 -15.46 -16.43
C GLY A 615 -37.95 -15.21 -16.66
N VAL A 616 -37.07 -16.13 -16.23
CA VAL A 616 -35.64 -16.07 -16.54
C VAL A 616 -35.41 -16.22 -18.05
N ARG A 617 -36.08 -17.16 -18.72
CA ARG A 617 -35.94 -17.32 -20.18
C ARG A 617 -36.37 -16.08 -20.95
N ALA A 618 -37.39 -15.37 -20.48
CA ALA A 618 -37.92 -14.19 -21.15
C ALA A 618 -36.94 -13.00 -21.23
N VAL A 619 -35.90 -12.97 -20.38
CA VAL A 619 -34.90 -11.88 -20.32
C VAL A 619 -33.52 -12.28 -20.89
N LEU A 620 -33.34 -13.53 -21.31
CA LEU A 620 -32.08 -14.04 -21.86
C LEU A 620 -32.20 -14.33 -23.37
N PRO A 621 -31.30 -13.78 -24.22
CA PRO A 621 -31.26 -14.07 -25.65
C PRO A 621 -30.74 -15.49 -25.92
N ASP A 622 -30.99 -16.00 -27.13
CA ASP A 622 -30.58 -17.37 -27.50
C ASP A 622 -29.05 -17.55 -27.48
N ASP A 623 -28.28 -16.49 -27.76
CA ASP A 623 -26.82 -16.47 -27.72
C ASP A 623 -26.22 -16.02 -26.37
N TYR A 624 -27.03 -16.04 -25.32
CA TYR A 624 -26.58 -15.81 -23.94
C TYR A 624 -25.46 -16.78 -23.55
N TYR A 625 -24.49 -16.29 -22.76
CA TYR A 625 -23.51 -17.14 -22.09
C TYR A 625 -23.47 -16.92 -20.58
N HIS A 626 -23.20 -17.99 -19.84
CA HIS A 626 -22.83 -17.96 -18.44
C HIS A 626 -21.37 -18.39 -18.30
N HIS A 627 -20.60 -17.74 -17.43
CA HIS A 627 -19.22 -18.16 -17.17
C HIS A 627 -18.88 -18.03 -15.69
N ASP A 628 -18.85 -19.16 -15.00
CA ASP A 628 -18.46 -19.24 -13.60
C ASP A 628 -16.95 -19.49 -13.51
N HIS A 629 -16.18 -18.42 -13.26
CA HIS A 629 -14.72 -18.43 -13.12
C HIS A 629 -14.26 -18.93 -11.73
N ARG A 630 -15.18 -19.29 -10.84
CA ARG A 630 -14.84 -19.81 -9.50
C ARG A 630 -14.14 -21.16 -9.60
N ARG A 631 -13.26 -21.45 -8.64
CA ARG A 631 -12.44 -22.69 -8.63
C ARG A 631 -13.31 -23.94 -8.50
N THR A 632 -14.47 -23.82 -7.87
CA THR A 632 -15.51 -24.87 -7.78
C THR A 632 -16.77 -24.51 -8.57
N GLY A 633 -16.65 -23.59 -9.54
CA GLY A 633 -17.74 -23.13 -10.38
C GLY A 633 -18.13 -24.14 -11.47
N ILE A 634 -19.28 -23.90 -12.11
CA ILE A 634 -19.78 -24.74 -13.21
C ILE A 634 -19.07 -24.51 -14.55
N GLY A 635 -18.13 -23.56 -14.62
CA GLY A 635 -17.41 -23.21 -15.84
C GLY A 635 -18.26 -22.41 -16.83
N ARG A 636 -17.93 -22.52 -18.13
CA ARG A 636 -18.65 -21.84 -19.22
C ARG A 636 -19.83 -22.67 -19.71
N ILE A 637 -20.98 -22.02 -19.85
CA ILE A 637 -22.18 -22.54 -20.51
C ILE A 637 -22.58 -21.55 -21.61
N ASP A 638 -22.73 -22.06 -22.83
CA ASP A 638 -23.20 -21.30 -23.98
C ASP A 638 -24.65 -21.71 -24.32
N GLY A 639 -25.56 -20.73 -24.41
CA GLY A 639 -26.99 -20.90 -24.69
C GLY A 639 -27.89 -20.80 -23.45
N ALA A 640 -28.95 -19.99 -23.53
CA ALA A 640 -29.91 -19.76 -22.45
C ALA A 640 -30.61 -21.05 -21.95
N ASP A 641 -30.98 -21.95 -22.87
CA ASP A 641 -31.73 -23.16 -22.52
C ASP A 641 -30.88 -24.15 -21.70
N VAL A 642 -29.58 -24.27 -21.99
CA VAL A 642 -28.63 -25.09 -21.21
C VAL A 642 -28.39 -24.48 -19.83
N TYR A 643 -28.33 -23.15 -19.75
CA TYR A 643 -28.23 -22.46 -18.47
C TYR A 643 -29.48 -22.67 -17.59
N LEU A 644 -30.67 -22.73 -18.19
CA LEU A 644 -31.91 -23.04 -17.48
C LEU A 644 -31.97 -24.47 -16.95
N GLU A 645 -31.39 -25.45 -17.65
CA GLU A 645 -31.20 -26.80 -17.09
C GLU A 645 -30.29 -26.78 -15.84
N SER A 646 -29.23 -25.96 -15.85
CA SER A 646 -28.37 -25.75 -14.67
C SER A 646 -29.08 -25.04 -13.52
N LEU A 647 -29.90 -24.01 -13.80
CA LEU A 647 -30.69 -23.32 -12.77
C LEU A 647 -31.75 -24.23 -12.17
N LYS A 648 -32.40 -25.06 -13.00
CA LYS A 648 -33.33 -26.07 -12.51
C LYS A 648 -32.65 -27.05 -11.56
N ALA A 649 -31.46 -27.55 -11.91
CA ALA A 649 -30.70 -28.42 -11.03
C ALA A 649 -30.35 -27.74 -9.69
N LEU A 650 -29.99 -26.45 -9.72
CA LEU A 650 -29.76 -25.66 -8.50
C LEU A 650 -31.02 -25.56 -7.62
N PHE A 651 -32.19 -25.27 -8.20
CA PHE A 651 -33.47 -25.18 -7.48
C PHE A 651 -33.96 -26.55 -6.98
N ASP A 652 -33.72 -27.63 -7.72
CA ASP A 652 -34.02 -29.01 -7.29
C ASP A 652 -33.11 -29.45 -6.13
N LEU A 653 -31.87 -28.95 -6.05
CA LEU A 653 -30.92 -29.21 -4.94
C LEU A 653 -31.17 -28.32 -3.71
N SER A 654 -31.57 -27.06 -3.92
CA SER A 654 -31.80 -26.07 -2.86
C SER A 654 -33.09 -25.27 -3.13
N PRO A 655 -34.26 -25.80 -2.73
CA PRO A 655 -35.57 -25.19 -3.03
C PRO A 655 -35.84 -23.84 -2.34
N ASP A 656 -34.97 -23.42 -1.43
CA ASP A 656 -35.00 -22.14 -0.72
C ASP A 656 -33.89 -21.18 -1.15
N VAL A 657 -33.06 -21.56 -2.14
CA VAL A 657 -31.93 -20.74 -2.61
C VAL A 657 -32.38 -19.35 -3.08
N ARG A 658 -31.65 -18.33 -2.63
CA ARG A 658 -31.88 -16.93 -2.96
C ARG A 658 -30.59 -16.23 -3.33
N LEU A 659 -30.71 -15.25 -4.22
CA LEU A 659 -29.68 -14.30 -4.60
C LEU A 659 -29.99 -12.93 -3.98
N GLU A 660 -29.16 -12.50 -3.04
CA GLU A 660 -29.20 -11.17 -2.42
C GLU A 660 -28.00 -10.34 -2.88
N PRO A 661 -28.19 -9.27 -3.67
CA PRO A 661 -27.14 -8.29 -3.92
C PRO A 661 -26.79 -7.52 -2.64
N LEU A 662 -25.49 -7.42 -2.34
CA LEU A 662 -24.95 -6.64 -1.22
C LEU A 662 -24.71 -5.19 -1.65
N TYR A 663 -24.03 -5.00 -2.78
CA TYR A 663 -23.88 -3.69 -3.41
C TYR A 663 -23.55 -3.83 -4.89
N GLN A 664 -23.64 -2.72 -5.62
CA GLN A 664 -23.30 -2.62 -7.04
C GLN A 664 -22.30 -1.48 -7.26
N LEU A 665 -21.42 -1.63 -8.24
CA LEU A 665 -20.67 -0.51 -8.80
C LEU A 665 -21.61 0.34 -9.69
N PRO A 666 -21.28 1.61 -9.98
CA PRO A 666 -22.07 2.45 -10.88
C PRO A 666 -22.27 1.78 -12.26
N PRO A 667 -23.50 1.50 -12.71
CA PRO A 667 -23.75 0.75 -13.94
C PRO A 667 -23.44 1.57 -15.20
N SER A 668 -23.14 0.88 -16.30
CA SER A 668 -22.99 1.50 -17.63
C SER A 668 -23.88 0.87 -18.70
N LYS A 669 -23.71 1.33 -19.95
CA LYS A 669 -24.36 0.76 -21.14
C LYS A 669 -23.83 -0.64 -21.49
N GLN A 670 -22.67 -1.03 -20.97
CA GLN A 670 -21.94 -2.24 -21.36
C GLN A 670 -21.92 -3.32 -20.28
N GLY A 671 -22.12 -2.95 -19.01
CA GLY A 671 -22.25 -3.94 -17.94
C GLY A 671 -22.68 -3.38 -16.59
N LEU A 672 -22.90 -4.31 -15.67
CA LEU A 672 -23.22 -4.10 -14.26
C LEU A 672 -22.40 -5.09 -13.42
N LEU A 673 -21.59 -4.61 -12.48
CA LEU A 673 -20.87 -5.44 -11.51
C LEU A 673 -21.55 -5.31 -10.14
N MET A 674 -21.89 -6.46 -9.55
CA MET A 674 -22.50 -6.57 -8.22
C MET A 674 -21.70 -7.56 -7.36
N VAL A 675 -21.60 -7.27 -6.07
CA VAL A 675 -21.22 -8.26 -5.06
C VAL A 675 -22.50 -8.88 -4.50
N ASN A 676 -22.54 -10.21 -4.48
CA ASN A 676 -23.76 -10.99 -4.26
C ASN A 676 -23.54 -12.06 -3.20
N ARG A 677 -24.65 -12.46 -2.58
CA ARG A 677 -24.76 -13.56 -1.61
C ARG A 677 -25.79 -14.56 -2.12
N TRP A 678 -25.38 -15.80 -2.31
CA TRP A 678 -26.30 -16.95 -2.31
C TRP A 678 -26.48 -17.45 -0.88
N ILE A 679 -27.73 -17.76 -0.53
CA ILE A 679 -28.12 -18.35 0.74
C ILE A 679 -29.15 -19.43 0.42
N GLY A 680 -29.06 -20.59 1.06
CA GLY A 680 -30.06 -21.64 0.98
C GLY A 680 -29.72 -22.81 1.90
N THR A 681 -30.51 -23.87 1.79
CA THR A 681 -30.25 -25.15 2.46
C THR A 681 -29.73 -26.15 1.42
N ASP A 682 -28.69 -26.92 1.76
CA ASP A 682 -28.17 -27.99 0.91
C ASP A 682 -29.04 -29.27 0.97
N ALA A 683 -28.70 -30.27 0.15
CA ALA A 683 -29.43 -31.53 0.07
C ALA A 683 -29.36 -32.41 1.34
N GLU A 684 -28.44 -32.12 2.27
CA GLU A 684 -28.31 -32.81 3.57
C GLU A 684 -29.03 -32.05 4.71
N GLY A 685 -29.53 -30.84 4.45
CA GLY A 685 -30.21 -29.99 5.41
C GLY A 685 -29.31 -28.95 6.09
N GLY A 686 -28.08 -28.74 5.60
CA GLY A 686 -27.16 -27.72 6.08
C GLY A 686 -27.47 -26.34 5.47
N GLU A 687 -27.54 -25.30 6.30
CA GLU A 687 -27.56 -23.91 5.81
C GLU A 687 -26.20 -23.58 5.17
N PHE A 688 -26.21 -23.02 3.96
CA PHE A 688 -25.00 -22.55 3.29
C PHE A 688 -25.11 -21.07 2.89
N GLU A 689 -23.94 -20.45 2.80
CA GLU A 689 -23.73 -19.10 2.29
C GLU A 689 -22.59 -19.14 1.27
N SER A 690 -22.75 -18.45 0.13
CA SER A 690 -21.71 -18.30 -0.87
C SER A 690 -21.68 -16.85 -1.36
N LEU A 691 -20.53 -16.19 -1.20
CA LEU A 691 -20.30 -14.80 -1.56
C LEU A 691 -19.47 -14.75 -2.86
N PHE A 692 -19.87 -13.92 -3.81
CA PHE A 692 -19.22 -13.84 -5.13
C PHE A 692 -19.47 -12.49 -5.81
N ALA A 693 -18.58 -12.12 -6.73
CA ALA A 693 -18.80 -11.00 -7.64
C ALA A 693 -19.47 -11.51 -8.92
N ALA A 694 -20.49 -10.81 -9.41
CA ALA A 694 -21.19 -11.14 -10.66
C ALA A 694 -21.21 -9.93 -11.59
N LEU A 695 -20.63 -10.13 -12.77
CA LEU A 695 -20.60 -9.18 -13.87
C LEU A 695 -21.67 -9.55 -14.89
N THR A 696 -22.72 -8.75 -14.98
CA THR A 696 -23.66 -8.81 -16.11
C THR A 696 -23.08 -8.01 -17.27
N VAL A 697 -23.01 -8.63 -18.46
CA VAL A 697 -22.57 -8.00 -19.70
C VAL A 697 -23.79 -7.67 -20.55
N TYR A 698 -23.89 -6.44 -21.05
CA TYR A 698 -25.03 -5.99 -21.85
C TYR A 698 -24.70 -5.88 -23.34
N ARG A 699 -25.71 -6.11 -24.18
CA ARG A 699 -25.71 -5.76 -25.60
C ARG A 699 -26.90 -4.84 -25.85
N GLY A 700 -26.67 -3.53 -25.74
CA GLY A 700 -27.77 -2.55 -25.73
C GLY A 700 -28.47 -2.56 -24.37
N SER A 701 -29.77 -2.88 -24.34
CA SER A 701 -30.55 -3.03 -23.10
C SER A 701 -30.53 -4.45 -22.52
N ASP A 702 -30.06 -5.42 -23.30
CA ASP A 702 -30.36 -6.84 -23.07
C ASP A 702 -29.13 -7.56 -22.49
N ILE A 703 -29.36 -8.58 -21.66
CA ILE A 703 -28.29 -9.36 -21.02
C ILE A 703 -27.63 -10.25 -22.07
N ALA A 704 -26.39 -9.97 -22.45
CA ALA A 704 -25.60 -10.81 -23.34
C ALA A 704 -24.91 -11.97 -22.60
N GLY A 705 -24.60 -11.79 -21.33
CA GLY A 705 -24.05 -12.86 -20.50
C GLY A 705 -23.85 -12.46 -19.04
N ILE A 706 -23.53 -13.44 -18.21
CA ILE A 706 -23.18 -13.25 -16.79
C ILE A 706 -21.87 -14.00 -16.51
N GLU A 707 -20.88 -13.28 -15.99
CA GLU A 707 -19.60 -13.83 -15.50
C GLU A 707 -19.58 -13.79 -13.97
N ILE A 708 -19.24 -14.91 -13.30
CA ILE A 708 -19.13 -15.01 -11.84
C ILE A 708 -17.67 -15.20 -11.43
N PHE A 709 -17.23 -14.53 -10.37
CA PHE A 709 -15.87 -14.58 -9.83
C PHE A 709 -15.89 -14.86 -8.32
N GLU A 710 -14.84 -15.51 -7.79
CA GLU A 710 -14.62 -15.63 -6.34
C GLU A 710 -14.54 -14.24 -5.71
N ILE A 711 -14.99 -14.07 -4.47
CA ILE A 711 -14.98 -12.76 -3.81
C ILE A 711 -13.56 -12.25 -3.54
N GLU A 712 -12.60 -13.16 -3.32
CA GLU A 712 -11.16 -12.87 -3.19
C GLU A 712 -10.51 -12.43 -4.51
N ASN A 713 -11.26 -12.49 -5.63
CA ASN A 713 -10.88 -12.08 -6.97
C ASN A 713 -11.76 -10.92 -7.48
N LEU A 714 -12.38 -10.13 -6.59
CA LEU A 714 -13.18 -8.96 -6.95
C LEU A 714 -12.41 -7.99 -7.88
N ASP A 715 -11.11 -7.81 -7.66
CA ASP A 715 -10.25 -6.97 -8.52
C ASP A 715 -10.23 -7.43 -9.98
N LEU A 716 -10.26 -8.75 -10.24
CA LEU A 716 -10.35 -9.29 -11.60
C LEU A 716 -11.71 -9.02 -12.23
N ALA A 717 -12.78 -9.04 -11.42
CA ALA A 717 -14.12 -8.69 -11.86
C ALA A 717 -14.24 -7.18 -12.18
N ILE A 718 -13.59 -6.31 -11.37
CA ILE A 718 -13.47 -4.87 -11.61
C ILE A 718 -12.69 -4.60 -12.90
N ALA A 719 -11.48 -5.14 -13.05
CA ALA A 719 -10.68 -4.99 -14.26
C ALA A 719 -11.36 -5.58 -15.51
N ARG A 720 -12.23 -6.59 -15.36
CA ARG A 720 -13.08 -7.12 -16.45
C ARG A 720 -14.24 -6.17 -16.78
N PHE A 721 -14.89 -5.59 -15.77
CA PHE A 721 -15.95 -4.60 -15.88
C PHE A 721 -15.42 -3.33 -16.57
N GLU A 722 -14.31 -2.76 -16.13
CA GLU A 722 -13.67 -1.57 -16.73
C GLU A 722 -13.31 -1.77 -18.21
N ARG A 723 -12.75 -2.94 -18.57
CA ARG A 723 -12.50 -3.32 -19.96
C ARG A 723 -13.78 -3.34 -20.83
N LEU A 724 -14.95 -3.65 -20.26
CA LEU A 724 -16.23 -3.55 -20.99
C LEU A 724 -16.70 -2.10 -21.16
N HIS A 725 -16.31 -1.19 -20.27
CA HIS A 725 -16.76 0.20 -20.30
C HIS A 725 -16.05 1.02 -21.38
N GLY A 726 -14.96 0.51 -21.95
CA GLY A 726 -13.99 1.32 -22.70
C GLY A 726 -13.28 2.35 -21.82
N SER A 727 -13.49 2.29 -20.49
CA SER A 727 -12.90 3.19 -19.51
C SER A 727 -11.50 2.69 -19.15
N SER A 728 -10.55 3.02 -20.04
CA SER A 728 -9.13 3.21 -19.74
C SER A 728 -8.60 2.55 -18.45
N THR A 729 -8.45 1.22 -18.45
CA THR A 729 -7.10 0.72 -18.12
C THR A 729 -6.18 1.37 -19.15
N ALA A 730 -5.18 2.12 -18.70
CA ALA A 730 -4.21 2.71 -19.63
C ALA A 730 -3.75 1.62 -20.60
N ASP A 731 -3.79 1.89 -21.91
CA ASP A 731 -3.16 1.02 -22.90
C ASP A 731 -1.75 0.68 -22.36
N PRO A 732 -1.32 -0.59 -22.29
CA PRO A 732 -0.02 -0.94 -21.72
C PRO A 732 1.15 -0.15 -22.34
N LEU A 733 0.98 0.30 -23.59
CA LEU A 733 1.93 1.17 -24.29
C LEU A 733 1.92 2.62 -23.76
N ALA A 734 0.78 3.11 -23.26
CA ALA A 734 0.67 4.42 -22.62
C ALA A 734 1.40 4.48 -21.27
N ALA A 735 1.52 3.37 -20.53
CA ALA A 735 2.39 3.30 -19.35
C ALA A 735 3.89 3.48 -19.70
N ILE A 736 4.27 3.18 -20.95
CA ILE A 736 5.61 3.39 -21.51
C ILE A 736 5.79 4.80 -22.11
N ALA A 737 4.70 5.59 -22.20
CA ALA A 737 4.74 6.95 -22.72
C ALA A 737 5.42 7.90 -21.73
N ARG A 738 6.73 8.15 -21.92
CA ARG A 738 7.43 9.22 -21.20
C ARG A 738 6.80 10.58 -21.51
N PRO A 739 6.48 11.41 -20.50
CA PRO A 739 6.05 12.79 -20.73
C PRO A 739 7.11 13.55 -21.53
N ASN A 740 6.70 14.18 -22.62
CA ASN A 740 7.56 15.01 -23.45
C ASN A 740 6.93 16.40 -23.66
N ALA A 741 7.62 17.31 -24.34
CA ALA A 741 7.12 18.68 -24.54
C ALA A 741 5.77 18.70 -25.30
N ALA A 742 5.57 17.77 -26.24
CA ALA A 742 4.33 17.64 -26.98
C ALA A 742 3.16 17.09 -26.13
N THR A 743 3.37 16.07 -25.29
CA THR A 743 2.31 15.54 -24.41
C THR A 743 1.91 16.57 -23.36
N VAL A 744 2.88 17.25 -22.73
CA VAL A 744 2.63 18.31 -21.73
C VAL A 744 1.86 19.49 -22.33
N THR A 745 2.19 19.93 -23.54
CA THR A 745 1.43 20.99 -24.21
C THR A 745 0.04 20.50 -24.64
N MET A 746 -0.10 19.24 -25.05
CA MET A 746 -1.40 18.66 -25.39
C MET A 746 -2.34 18.55 -24.18
N GLU A 747 -1.85 18.10 -23.03
CA GLU A 747 -2.60 18.08 -21.76
C GLU A 747 -3.03 19.49 -21.33
N ARG A 748 -2.13 20.47 -21.43
CA ARG A 748 -2.46 21.88 -21.13
C ARG A 748 -3.50 22.45 -22.10
N MET A 749 -3.41 22.11 -23.38
CA MET A 749 -4.40 22.51 -24.38
C MET A 749 -5.75 21.82 -24.16
N TRP A 750 -5.74 20.56 -23.72
CA TRP A 750 -6.92 19.80 -23.33
C TRP A 750 -7.63 20.42 -22.12
N ALA A 751 -6.87 20.74 -21.07
CA ALA A 751 -7.38 21.43 -19.88
C ALA A 751 -7.96 22.82 -20.21
N ALA A 752 -7.28 23.59 -21.08
CA ALA A 752 -7.78 24.88 -21.55
C ALA A 752 -9.14 24.75 -22.29
N PHE A 753 -9.30 23.75 -23.16
CA PHE A 753 -10.59 23.48 -23.81
C PHE A 753 -11.67 22.99 -22.83
N GLY A 754 -11.32 22.17 -21.84
CA GLY A 754 -12.24 21.73 -20.78
C GLY A 754 -12.74 22.87 -19.90
N ALA A 755 -11.89 23.86 -19.63
CA ALA A 755 -12.22 25.08 -18.90
C ALA A 755 -12.89 26.18 -19.76
N GLU A 756 -13.12 25.93 -21.06
CA GLU A 756 -13.59 26.90 -22.07
C GLU A 756 -12.66 28.13 -22.25
N ASP A 757 -11.41 28.05 -21.80
CA ASP A 757 -10.41 29.11 -21.88
C ASP A 757 -9.67 29.09 -23.23
N LEU A 758 -10.31 29.70 -24.22
CA LEU A 758 -9.76 29.85 -25.57
C LEU A 758 -8.57 30.82 -25.63
N ASP A 759 -8.34 31.66 -24.60
CA ASP A 759 -7.18 32.56 -24.55
C ASP A 759 -5.94 31.83 -24.00
N ALA A 760 -6.10 30.90 -23.05
CA ALA A 760 -5.06 29.94 -22.67
C ALA A 760 -4.69 29.00 -23.84
N ALA A 761 -5.69 28.44 -24.55
CA ALA A 761 -5.44 27.62 -25.74
C ALA A 761 -4.69 28.40 -26.84
N ARG A 762 -5.03 29.70 -27.02
CA ARG A 762 -4.32 30.62 -27.92
C ARG A 762 -2.88 30.88 -27.48
N ALA A 763 -2.63 31.05 -26.19
CA ALA A 763 -1.29 31.28 -25.64
C ALA A 763 -0.36 30.06 -25.78
N LEU A 764 -0.91 28.84 -25.79
CA LEU A 764 -0.20 27.58 -26.03
C LEU A 764 0.09 27.30 -27.52
N SER A 765 -0.33 28.19 -28.42
CA SER A 765 -0.32 27.96 -29.88
C SER A 765 0.53 29.00 -30.61
N SER A 766 1.49 28.51 -31.42
CA SER A 766 2.33 29.35 -32.28
C SER A 766 1.48 30.26 -33.18
N PRO A 767 1.91 31.50 -33.45
CA PRO A 767 1.28 32.35 -34.47
C PRO A 767 1.22 31.71 -35.86
N ASP A 768 2.18 30.84 -36.17
CA ASP A 768 2.32 30.15 -37.46
C ASP A 768 1.80 28.70 -37.42
N LEU A 769 0.93 28.37 -36.45
CA LEU A 769 0.37 27.01 -36.28
C LEU A 769 -0.37 26.52 -37.54
N VAL A 770 -0.06 25.30 -37.97
CA VAL A 770 -0.73 24.58 -39.07
C VAL A 770 -1.81 23.66 -38.50
N TRP A 771 -3.07 23.93 -38.82
CA TRP A 771 -4.21 23.11 -38.41
C TRP A 771 -4.77 22.33 -39.61
N GLU A 772 -4.80 21.01 -39.55
CA GLU A 772 -5.30 20.15 -40.65
C GLU A 772 -6.21 19.04 -40.14
N ASP A 773 -7.49 19.11 -40.50
CA ASP A 773 -8.44 18.02 -40.28
C ASP A 773 -8.53 17.15 -41.55
N ARG A 774 -7.78 16.04 -41.56
CA ARG A 774 -7.66 15.15 -42.74
C ARG A 774 -8.75 14.10 -42.81
N ARG A 775 -9.62 14.00 -41.81
CA ARG A 775 -10.75 13.05 -41.77
C ARG A 775 -11.64 13.25 -43.00
N PRO A 776 -12.06 12.19 -43.73
CA PRO A 776 -12.72 12.32 -45.03
C PRO A 776 -14.07 13.07 -45.00
N MET A 777 -14.72 13.17 -43.84
CA MET A 777 -15.95 13.96 -43.67
C MET A 777 -15.70 15.47 -43.46
N VAL A 778 -14.48 15.89 -43.08
CA VAL A 778 -14.16 17.29 -42.77
C VAL A 778 -13.21 17.89 -43.81
N GLY A 779 -12.05 17.27 -44.05
CA GLY A 779 -11.11 17.64 -45.12
C GLY A 779 -10.72 19.12 -45.16
N MET A 780 -10.38 19.73 -44.01
CA MET A 780 -10.21 21.17 -43.87
C MET A 780 -8.82 21.55 -43.34
N SER A 781 -8.19 22.56 -43.91
CA SER A 781 -6.92 23.11 -43.43
C SER A 781 -7.04 24.61 -43.12
N GLY A 782 -6.25 25.09 -42.15
CA GLY A 782 -6.18 26.50 -41.78
C GLY A 782 -5.14 26.81 -40.73
N ASP A 783 -5.32 27.96 -40.08
CA ASP A 783 -4.40 28.52 -39.09
C ASP A 783 -4.92 28.35 -37.65
N ARG A 784 -4.18 28.92 -36.69
CA ARG A 784 -4.57 28.99 -35.27
C ARG A 784 -5.96 29.59 -35.07
N GLU A 785 -6.37 30.58 -35.86
CA GLU A 785 -7.66 31.24 -35.68
C GLU A 785 -8.81 30.32 -36.12
N LEU A 786 -8.62 29.54 -37.20
CA LEU A 786 -9.56 28.51 -37.60
C LEU A 786 -9.64 27.37 -36.57
N MET A 787 -8.52 26.94 -35.98
CA MET A 787 -8.51 25.98 -34.87
C MET A 787 -9.37 26.44 -33.70
N LEU A 788 -9.17 27.69 -33.25
CA LEU A 788 -9.90 28.25 -32.10
C LEU A 788 -11.38 28.51 -32.42
N ALA A 789 -11.72 28.83 -33.67
CA ALA A 789 -13.11 28.90 -34.12
C ALA A 789 -13.77 27.51 -34.10
N SER A 790 -13.10 26.47 -34.63
CA SER A 790 -13.56 25.07 -34.60
C SER A 790 -13.76 24.54 -33.18
N ALA A 791 -12.88 24.90 -32.24
CA ALA A 791 -13.05 24.57 -30.82
C ALA A 791 -14.25 25.30 -30.20
N ARG A 792 -14.43 26.60 -30.49
CA ARG A 792 -15.55 27.41 -30.01
C ARG A 792 -16.91 26.85 -30.43
N GLU A 793 -17.07 26.47 -31.70
CA GLU A 793 -18.34 25.90 -32.20
C GLU A 793 -18.66 24.55 -31.54
N ARG A 794 -17.66 23.68 -31.32
CA ARG A 794 -17.85 22.42 -30.57
C ARG A 794 -18.29 22.67 -29.13
N LEU A 795 -17.62 23.58 -28.42
CA LEU A 795 -17.99 23.94 -27.05
C LEU A 795 -19.40 24.56 -26.98
N ALA A 796 -19.76 25.42 -27.94
CA ALA A 796 -21.07 26.05 -28.04
C ALA A 796 -22.20 25.05 -28.35
N SER A 797 -21.91 23.93 -29.04
CA SER A 797 -22.88 22.84 -29.23
C SER A 797 -23.19 22.06 -27.95
N GLY A 798 -22.44 22.28 -26.86
CA GLY A 798 -22.54 21.48 -25.63
C GLY A 798 -21.67 20.22 -25.63
N ALA A 799 -20.80 20.03 -26.62
CA ALA A 799 -19.77 18.99 -26.59
C ALA A 799 -18.60 19.42 -25.70
N ARG A 800 -18.01 18.48 -24.95
CA ARG A 800 -16.85 18.70 -24.09
C ARG A 800 -15.76 17.67 -24.38
N PRO A 801 -14.49 18.01 -24.13
CA PRO A 801 -13.42 17.03 -24.07
C PRO A 801 -13.67 16.03 -22.92
N GLU A 802 -13.88 14.75 -23.22
CA GLU A 802 -14.13 13.71 -22.20
C GLU A 802 -12.92 12.79 -22.00
N HIS A 803 -12.19 12.40 -23.06
CA HIS A 803 -11.03 11.52 -22.94
C HIS A 803 -9.86 11.94 -23.83
N LEU A 804 -8.65 11.88 -23.28
CA LEU A 804 -7.37 12.08 -23.97
C LEU A 804 -6.45 10.93 -23.56
N GLN A 805 -5.93 10.20 -24.53
CA GLN A 805 -5.02 9.07 -24.33
C GLN A 805 -3.82 9.22 -25.27
N ILE A 806 -2.59 9.23 -24.75
CA ILE A 806 -1.39 9.19 -25.60
C ILE A 806 -1.26 7.77 -26.18
N VAL A 807 -1.23 7.66 -27.50
CA VAL A 807 -1.10 6.40 -28.25
C VAL A 807 0.19 6.32 -29.08
N GLY A 808 1.00 7.39 -29.05
CA GLY A 808 2.36 7.36 -29.57
C GLY A 808 3.16 8.62 -29.26
N THR A 809 4.49 8.50 -29.29
CA THR A 809 5.45 9.60 -29.12
C THR A 809 6.60 9.46 -30.12
N ALA A 810 7.08 10.59 -30.64
CA ALA A 810 8.15 10.64 -31.63
C ALA A 810 9.13 11.78 -31.29
N GLY A 811 10.24 11.41 -30.63
CA GLY A 811 11.15 12.36 -29.99
C GLY A 811 10.47 13.16 -28.88
N ASP A 812 11.04 14.32 -28.53
CA ASP A 812 10.52 15.16 -27.45
C ASP A 812 9.38 16.11 -27.88
N ARG A 813 9.24 16.32 -29.19
CA ARG A 813 8.46 17.43 -29.78
C ARG A 813 7.26 17.01 -30.61
N VAL A 814 6.97 15.70 -30.72
CA VAL A 814 5.80 15.18 -31.45
C VAL A 814 5.12 14.10 -30.62
N ALA A 815 3.78 14.14 -30.57
CA ALA A 815 2.96 13.14 -29.91
C ALA A 815 1.70 12.81 -30.73
N VAL A 816 1.16 11.61 -30.51
CA VAL A 816 -0.11 11.14 -31.10
C VAL A 816 -1.04 10.75 -29.96
N ALA A 817 -2.27 11.26 -29.99
CA ALA A 817 -3.30 10.94 -29.01
C ALA A 817 -4.59 10.44 -29.65
N ARG A 818 -5.27 9.54 -28.95
CA ARG A 818 -6.70 9.23 -29.14
C ARG A 818 -7.51 10.21 -28.31
N VAL A 819 -8.56 10.75 -28.91
CA VAL A 819 -9.28 11.92 -28.39
C VAL A 819 -10.78 11.72 -28.54
N LEU A 820 -11.53 11.80 -27.43
CA LEU A 820 -12.98 11.75 -27.40
C LEU A 820 -13.58 13.10 -27.01
N TRP A 821 -14.48 13.59 -27.86
CA TRP A 821 -15.40 14.68 -27.56
C TRP A 821 -16.82 14.14 -27.51
N ALA A 822 -17.58 14.45 -26.47
CA ALA A 822 -18.97 14.03 -26.37
C ALA A 822 -19.85 15.11 -25.75
N GLY A 823 -21.15 15.03 -26.02
CA GLY A 823 -22.14 16.04 -25.61
C GLY A 823 -23.02 16.46 -26.78
N GLY A 824 -23.54 17.67 -26.77
CA GLY A 824 -24.51 18.14 -27.77
C GLY A 824 -25.83 18.62 -27.14
N PRO A 825 -26.80 19.07 -27.96
CA PRO A 825 -28.16 19.40 -27.52
C PRO A 825 -28.85 18.23 -26.82
N THR A 826 -29.81 18.53 -25.94
CA THR A 826 -30.53 17.52 -25.14
C THR A 826 -31.27 16.47 -25.99
N ASP A 827 -31.67 16.84 -27.21
CA ASP A 827 -32.35 16.01 -28.21
C ASP A 827 -31.41 15.43 -29.28
N GLY A 828 -30.09 15.68 -29.18
CA GLY A 828 -29.11 15.33 -30.21
C GLY A 828 -27.68 15.22 -29.68
N ARG A 829 -27.48 14.50 -28.57
CA ARG A 829 -26.12 14.16 -28.10
C ARG A 829 -25.39 13.29 -29.12
N PHE A 830 -24.11 13.56 -29.30
CA PHE A 830 -23.19 12.84 -30.17
C PHE A 830 -21.85 12.61 -29.47
N GLU A 831 -21.10 11.64 -29.97
CA GLU A 831 -19.75 11.27 -29.55
C GLU A 831 -18.87 11.33 -30.81
N VAL A 832 -17.72 12.02 -30.76
CA VAL A 832 -16.74 12.09 -31.86
C VAL A 832 -15.38 11.68 -31.32
N GLU A 833 -14.91 10.55 -31.82
CA GLU A 833 -13.59 10.02 -31.52
C GLU A 833 -12.67 10.18 -32.73
N PHE A 834 -11.41 10.54 -32.51
CA PHE A 834 -10.42 10.73 -33.56
C PHE A 834 -8.99 10.60 -33.02
N LEU A 835 -8.03 10.49 -33.94
CA LEU A 835 -6.60 10.58 -33.63
C LEU A 835 -6.09 11.99 -33.90
N LEU A 836 -5.18 12.45 -33.05
CA LEU A 836 -4.59 13.78 -33.06
C LEU A 836 -3.07 13.68 -33.04
N VAL A 837 -2.40 14.20 -34.06
CA VAL A 837 -0.95 14.44 -34.06
C VAL A 837 -0.70 15.89 -33.66
N ILE A 838 0.15 16.12 -32.67
CA ILE A 838 0.58 17.45 -32.25
C ILE A 838 2.10 17.58 -32.39
N GLU A 839 2.57 18.73 -32.86
CA GLU A 839 3.97 19.13 -32.89
C GLU A 839 4.15 20.41 -32.06
N VAL A 840 5.28 20.54 -31.35
CA VAL A 840 5.66 21.75 -30.61
C VAL A 840 7.06 22.24 -30.99
N ASP A 841 7.30 23.53 -30.83
CA ASP A 841 8.63 24.14 -30.97
C ASP A 841 9.52 23.95 -29.71
N GLU A 842 10.70 24.58 -29.70
CA GLU A 842 11.66 24.54 -28.58
C GLU A 842 11.17 25.28 -27.33
N ALA A 843 10.16 26.14 -27.46
CA ALA A 843 9.50 26.82 -26.34
C ALA A 843 8.25 26.06 -25.84
N GLY A 844 7.90 24.94 -26.48
CA GLY A 844 6.71 24.14 -26.19
C GLY A 844 5.42 24.72 -26.77
N LEU A 845 5.47 25.69 -27.68
CA LEU A 845 4.28 26.20 -28.37
C LEU A 845 3.88 25.24 -29.48
N CYS A 846 2.59 24.95 -29.58
CA CYS A 846 2.06 24.08 -30.64
C CYS A 846 2.29 24.71 -32.03
N THR A 847 2.98 24.00 -32.92
CA THR A 847 3.26 24.39 -34.31
C THR A 847 2.39 23.65 -35.31
N ALA A 848 1.87 22.47 -34.98
CA ALA A 848 0.91 21.77 -35.82
C ALA A 848 -0.06 20.90 -35.02
N THR A 849 -1.30 20.82 -35.52
CA THR A 849 -2.38 20.01 -34.97
C THR A 849 -3.11 19.32 -36.12
N ILE A 850 -3.00 17.98 -36.23
CA ILE A 850 -3.52 17.21 -37.37
C ILE A 850 -4.46 16.11 -36.90
N PHE A 851 -5.63 16.01 -37.53
CA PHE A 851 -6.69 15.07 -37.17
C PHE A 851 -6.78 13.95 -38.21
N PHE A 852 -6.87 12.72 -37.73
CA PHE A 852 -7.04 11.48 -38.51
C PHE A 852 -8.24 10.71 -37.95
N ASP A 853 -8.85 9.83 -38.75
CA ASP A 853 -9.90 8.96 -38.21
C ASP A 853 -9.31 7.87 -37.30
N ILE A 854 -10.15 7.29 -36.44
CA ILE A 854 -9.69 6.38 -35.37
C ILE A 854 -9.07 5.07 -35.90
N ASP A 855 -9.45 4.65 -37.11
CA ASP A 855 -8.90 3.51 -37.84
C ASP A 855 -7.60 3.85 -38.61
N GLU A 856 -7.24 5.13 -38.76
CA GLU A 856 -6.04 5.58 -39.48
C GLU A 856 -4.77 5.63 -38.60
N LYS A 857 -4.67 4.82 -37.53
CA LYS A 857 -3.54 4.80 -36.58
C LYS A 857 -2.16 4.78 -37.24
N ARG A 858 -1.98 3.96 -38.29
CA ARG A 858 -0.72 3.88 -39.04
C ARG A 858 -0.39 5.15 -39.81
N ALA A 859 -1.39 5.90 -40.29
CA ALA A 859 -1.17 7.18 -40.97
C ALA A 859 -0.77 8.28 -39.98
N ALA A 860 -1.44 8.35 -38.81
CA ALA A 860 -1.09 9.28 -37.74
C ALA A 860 0.34 9.06 -37.21
N LEU A 861 0.76 7.80 -36.98
CA LEU A 861 2.13 7.48 -36.57
C LEU A 861 3.17 7.86 -37.65
N ARG A 862 2.87 7.62 -38.94
CA ARG A 862 3.77 8.01 -40.05
C ARG A 862 3.92 9.53 -40.18
N GLU A 863 2.85 10.29 -40.01
CA GLU A 863 2.92 11.76 -39.96
C GLU A 863 3.79 12.23 -38.78
N ALA A 864 3.59 11.63 -37.60
CA ALA A 864 4.39 11.95 -36.41
C ALA A 864 5.88 11.66 -36.61
N TRP A 865 6.24 10.49 -37.17
CA TRP A 865 7.63 10.15 -37.48
C TRP A 865 8.21 11.02 -38.60
N ALA A 866 7.42 11.41 -39.61
CA ALA A 866 7.88 12.30 -40.68
C ALA A 866 8.23 13.70 -40.14
N ARG A 867 7.42 14.23 -39.22
CA ARG A 867 7.69 15.47 -38.48
C ARG A 867 8.92 15.36 -37.60
N TRP A 868 9.04 14.25 -36.87
CA TRP A 868 10.23 13.98 -36.07
C TRP A 868 11.51 13.88 -36.92
N VAL A 869 11.46 13.27 -38.11
CA VAL A 869 12.59 13.23 -39.07
C VAL A 869 12.94 14.62 -39.62
N ALA A 870 11.96 15.53 -39.78
CA ALA A 870 12.23 16.91 -40.15
C ALA A 870 12.90 17.70 -38.99
N ILE A 871 12.56 17.37 -37.75
CA ILE A 871 13.13 17.89 -36.51
C ILE A 871 14.56 17.36 -36.25
N ASP A 872 14.76 16.06 -36.40
CA ASP A 872 16.01 15.33 -36.19
C ASP A 872 16.23 14.33 -37.35
N PRO A 873 16.95 14.72 -38.40
CA PRO A 873 17.25 13.84 -39.53
C PRO A 873 18.08 12.59 -39.17
N THR A 874 18.66 12.51 -37.96
CA THR A 874 19.48 11.37 -37.55
C THR A 874 18.66 10.11 -37.26
N VAL A 875 17.37 10.26 -36.92
CA VAL A 875 16.45 9.14 -36.68
C VAL A 875 15.94 8.49 -37.97
N LYS A 876 16.11 9.14 -39.14
CA LYS A 876 15.54 8.67 -40.41
C LYS A 876 15.83 7.19 -40.74
N PRO A 877 17.05 6.64 -40.55
CA PRO A 877 17.31 5.23 -40.83
C PRO A 877 16.45 4.27 -39.99
N TRP A 878 16.15 4.63 -38.73
CA TRP A 878 15.27 3.85 -37.87
C TRP A 878 13.81 3.92 -38.30
N VAL A 879 13.31 5.13 -38.59
CA VAL A 879 11.93 5.34 -39.08
C VAL A 879 11.69 4.61 -40.40
N ASP A 880 12.63 4.74 -41.36
CA ASP A 880 12.57 4.03 -42.64
C ASP A 880 12.58 2.51 -42.44
N GLY A 881 13.49 2.01 -41.58
CA GLY A 881 13.66 0.58 -41.31
C GLY A 881 12.45 -0.05 -40.62
N ILE A 882 11.93 0.59 -39.56
CA ILE A 882 10.74 0.12 -38.84
C ILE A 882 9.49 0.18 -39.72
N SER A 883 9.31 1.26 -40.50
CA SER A 883 8.19 1.35 -41.45
C SER A 883 8.24 0.23 -42.48
N THR A 884 9.43 0.00 -43.06
CA THR A 884 9.64 -1.04 -44.08
C THR A 884 9.41 -2.45 -43.51
N ALA A 885 9.93 -2.73 -42.31
CA ALA A 885 9.74 -4.03 -41.66
C ALA A 885 8.28 -4.28 -41.25
N THR A 886 7.60 -3.26 -40.74
CA THR A 886 6.19 -3.34 -40.34
C THR A 886 5.29 -3.57 -41.56
N ASP A 887 5.50 -2.83 -42.65
CA ASP A 887 4.73 -3.01 -43.89
C ASP A 887 5.00 -4.37 -44.52
N ALA A 888 6.27 -4.80 -44.56
CA ALA A 888 6.66 -6.11 -45.10
C ALA A 888 6.09 -7.27 -44.27
N PHE A 889 6.04 -7.17 -42.93
CA PHE A 889 5.41 -8.17 -42.09
C PHE A 889 3.90 -8.27 -42.37
N ASN A 890 3.20 -7.13 -42.37
CA ASN A 890 1.76 -7.08 -42.60
C ASN A 890 1.34 -7.45 -44.03
N ALA A 891 2.27 -7.34 -44.99
CA ALA A 891 2.11 -7.79 -46.37
C ALA A 891 2.59 -9.24 -46.62
N TYR A 892 3.07 -9.94 -45.59
CA TYR A 892 3.61 -11.30 -45.66
C TYR A 892 4.83 -11.44 -46.61
N ASP A 893 5.61 -10.36 -46.80
CA ASP A 893 6.76 -10.31 -47.71
C ASP A 893 8.10 -10.55 -46.99
N LEU A 894 8.49 -11.82 -46.91
CA LEU A 894 9.82 -12.22 -46.42
C LEU A 894 10.97 -11.66 -47.26
N THR A 895 10.76 -11.40 -48.56
CA THR A 895 11.82 -10.86 -49.43
C THR A 895 12.17 -9.45 -48.99
N GLN A 896 11.15 -8.63 -48.71
CA GLN A 896 11.33 -7.27 -48.21
C GLN A 896 11.86 -7.26 -46.78
N LEU A 897 11.33 -8.09 -45.85
CA LEU A 897 11.87 -8.23 -44.48
C LEU A 897 13.38 -8.53 -44.46
N ARG A 898 13.84 -9.43 -45.34
CA ARG A 898 15.26 -9.82 -45.45
C ARG A 898 16.18 -8.69 -45.90
N THR A 899 15.66 -7.58 -46.44
CA THR A 899 16.46 -6.40 -46.77
C THR A 899 16.78 -5.52 -45.56
N ALA A 900 16.03 -5.64 -44.47
CA ALA A 900 16.26 -4.89 -43.23
C ALA A 900 17.28 -5.56 -42.28
N TRP A 901 17.60 -6.84 -42.50
CA TRP A 901 18.36 -7.68 -41.57
C TRP A 901 19.68 -8.19 -42.14
N ALA A 902 20.73 -8.16 -41.32
CA ALA A 902 22.02 -8.77 -41.61
C ALA A 902 21.93 -10.29 -41.72
N GLU A 903 22.89 -10.95 -42.38
CA GLU A 903 22.83 -12.42 -42.55
C GLU A 903 22.96 -13.16 -41.21
N ASP A 904 23.80 -12.61 -40.35
CA ASP A 904 24.16 -13.00 -38.98
C ASP A 904 23.25 -12.35 -37.90
N LEU A 905 22.04 -11.93 -38.27
CA LEU A 905 21.03 -11.42 -37.33
C LEU A 905 20.90 -12.32 -36.10
N VAL A 906 21.04 -11.76 -34.90
CA VAL A 906 20.75 -12.43 -33.64
C VAL A 906 19.41 -11.93 -33.10
N VAL A 907 18.46 -12.84 -32.86
CA VAL A 907 17.17 -12.52 -32.22
C VAL A 907 17.11 -13.19 -30.87
N HIS A 908 16.89 -12.42 -29.79
CA HIS A 908 16.80 -12.94 -28.43
C HIS A 908 15.51 -12.51 -27.74
N ASP A 909 14.58 -13.44 -27.59
CA ASP A 909 13.31 -13.20 -26.92
C ASP A 909 13.43 -13.58 -25.44
N HIS A 910 13.52 -12.58 -24.57
CA HIS A 910 13.66 -12.74 -23.12
C HIS A 910 12.31 -12.95 -22.40
N ARG A 911 11.18 -12.83 -23.13
CA ARG A 911 9.83 -12.96 -22.56
C ARG A 911 9.56 -14.35 -22.03
N ARG A 912 8.67 -14.46 -21.04
CA ARG A 912 8.36 -15.70 -20.30
C ARG A 912 7.81 -16.81 -21.20
N THR A 913 7.17 -16.43 -22.31
CA THR A 913 6.65 -17.34 -23.36
C THR A 913 7.29 -17.07 -24.73
N GLY A 914 8.48 -16.47 -24.74
CA GLY A 914 9.21 -16.06 -25.94
C GLY A 914 9.80 -17.22 -26.76
N ILE A 915 10.27 -16.90 -27.97
CA ILE A 915 10.90 -17.87 -28.90
C ILE A 915 12.36 -18.21 -28.55
N GLY A 916 12.90 -17.67 -27.46
CA GLY A 916 14.30 -17.85 -27.04
C GLY A 916 15.31 -17.18 -27.98
N MET A 917 16.49 -17.80 -28.11
CA MET A 917 17.57 -17.31 -28.99
C MET A 917 17.50 -17.95 -30.37
N ILE A 918 17.52 -17.13 -31.43
CA ILE A 918 17.61 -17.53 -32.83
C ILE A 918 18.81 -16.85 -33.49
N GLU A 919 19.68 -17.63 -34.12
CA GLU A 919 20.85 -17.16 -34.85
C GLU A 919 20.65 -17.25 -36.37
N GLY A 920 20.88 -16.13 -37.07
CA GLY A 920 20.79 -15.99 -38.51
C GLY A 920 19.39 -15.63 -39.03
N ARG A 921 19.32 -14.69 -39.98
CA ARG A 921 18.04 -14.18 -40.52
C ARG A 921 17.14 -15.24 -41.15
N ASN A 922 17.71 -16.36 -41.61
CA ASN A 922 16.94 -17.45 -42.21
C ASN A 922 16.04 -18.15 -41.20
N ALA A 923 16.59 -18.55 -40.06
CA ALA A 923 15.82 -19.21 -38.99
C ALA A 923 14.74 -18.28 -38.43
N TYR A 924 15.01 -16.98 -38.36
CA TYR A 924 13.98 -16.01 -37.97
C TYR A 924 12.87 -15.90 -39.03
N CYS A 925 13.19 -15.84 -40.33
CA CYS A 925 12.17 -15.89 -41.40
C CYS A 925 11.29 -17.16 -41.33
N GLU A 926 11.89 -18.32 -40.99
CA GLU A 926 11.15 -19.58 -40.79
C GLU A 926 10.18 -19.47 -39.60
N SER A 927 10.58 -18.86 -38.48
CA SER A 927 9.67 -18.61 -37.34
C SER A 927 8.50 -17.69 -37.68
N LEU A 928 8.73 -16.67 -38.51
CA LEU A 928 7.66 -15.76 -38.97
C LEU A 928 6.71 -16.45 -39.94
N THR A 929 7.22 -17.36 -40.78
CA THR A 929 6.39 -18.20 -41.66
C THR A 929 5.45 -19.09 -40.83
N ALA A 930 5.98 -19.76 -39.80
CA ALA A 930 5.18 -20.59 -38.89
C ALA A 930 4.13 -19.77 -38.12
N LEU A 931 4.46 -18.54 -37.70
CA LEU A 931 3.50 -17.61 -37.08
C LEU A 931 2.35 -17.24 -38.03
N TRP A 932 2.65 -16.96 -39.29
CA TRP A 932 1.64 -16.61 -40.30
C TRP A 932 0.78 -17.81 -40.73
N GLU A 933 1.31 -19.03 -40.71
CA GLU A 933 0.52 -20.25 -40.89
C GLU A 933 -0.42 -20.51 -39.70
N LEU A 934 0.00 -20.17 -38.48
CA LEU A 934 -0.80 -20.31 -37.26
C LEU A 934 -1.86 -19.20 -37.11
N SER A 935 -1.55 -17.97 -37.51
CA SER A 935 -2.41 -16.79 -37.38
C SER A 935 -2.43 -15.98 -38.70
N PRO A 936 -3.22 -16.40 -39.70
CA PRO A 936 -3.22 -15.81 -41.05
C PRO A 936 -3.82 -14.40 -41.14
N ASP A 937 -4.40 -13.91 -40.05
CA ASP A 937 -4.94 -12.56 -39.88
C ASP A 937 -4.01 -11.65 -39.05
N THR A 938 -2.84 -12.14 -38.63
CA THR A 938 -1.98 -11.40 -37.71
C THR A 938 -1.56 -10.04 -38.26
N GLN A 939 -1.60 -9.03 -37.40
CA GLN A 939 -1.12 -7.68 -37.69
C GLN A 939 -0.07 -7.28 -36.65
N PHE A 940 0.95 -6.58 -37.13
CA PHE A 940 2.04 -6.05 -36.32
C PHE A 940 2.07 -4.53 -36.44
N ASP A 941 2.09 -3.83 -35.31
CA ASP A 941 2.33 -2.40 -35.20
C ASP A 941 3.59 -2.20 -34.36
N ASN A 942 4.51 -1.34 -34.81
CA ASN A 942 5.80 -1.15 -34.16
C ASN A 942 6.17 0.34 -34.14
N GLY A 943 6.84 0.81 -33.08
CA GLY A 943 7.26 2.20 -32.96
C GLY A 943 6.17 3.16 -32.48
N CYS A 944 5.13 2.69 -31.79
CA CYS A 944 4.13 3.58 -31.17
C CYS A 944 4.82 4.57 -30.23
N HIS A 945 5.66 4.08 -29.32
CA HIS A 945 6.52 4.87 -28.44
C HIS A 945 7.98 4.46 -28.63
N TRP A 946 8.88 5.42 -28.37
CA TRP A 946 10.33 5.26 -28.54
C TRP A 946 11.05 5.61 -27.23
N PRO A 947 11.16 4.68 -26.25
CA PRO A 947 11.73 5.01 -24.94
C PRO A 947 13.19 5.45 -24.97
N ALA A 948 13.99 4.96 -25.93
CA ALA A 948 15.37 5.35 -26.16
C ALA A 948 15.80 5.11 -27.60
N TRP A 949 16.66 5.97 -28.15
CA TRP A 949 17.27 5.80 -29.46
C TRP A 949 18.63 6.50 -29.53
N ASN A 950 19.49 6.02 -30.42
CA ASN A 950 20.72 6.72 -30.82
C ASN A 950 21.09 6.30 -32.26
N ARG A 951 22.32 6.55 -32.71
CA ARG A 951 22.79 6.18 -34.06
C ARG A 951 22.93 4.68 -34.33
N THR A 952 23.04 3.85 -33.29
CA THR A 952 23.38 2.42 -33.38
C THR A 952 22.34 1.50 -32.76
N GLY A 953 21.45 2.00 -31.90
CA GLY A 953 20.30 1.25 -31.39
C GLY A 953 19.01 2.08 -31.27
N ALA A 954 17.89 1.38 -31.11
CA ALA A 954 16.62 1.93 -30.69
C ALA A 954 15.83 0.92 -29.83
N ILE A 955 15.10 1.41 -28.84
CA ILE A 955 14.03 0.69 -28.15
C ILE A 955 12.72 1.27 -28.63
N VAL A 956 11.78 0.40 -29.01
CA VAL A 956 10.42 0.79 -29.40
C VAL A 956 9.39 -0.14 -28.77
N THR A 957 8.18 0.36 -28.57
CA THR A 957 7.04 -0.51 -28.25
C THR A 957 6.51 -1.21 -29.50
N SER A 958 6.06 -2.43 -29.31
CA SER A 958 5.59 -3.33 -30.37
C SER A 958 4.29 -4.02 -29.93
N ARG A 959 3.27 -4.02 -30.79
CA ARG A 959 1.99 -4.73 -30.60
C ARG A 959 1.79 -5.72 -31.73
N ARG A 960 1.32 -6.93 -31.40
CA ARG A 960 0.80 -7.88 -32.39
C ARG A 960 -0.60 -8.32 -32.01
N THR A 961 -1.51 -8.29 -32.98
CA THR A 961 -2.86 -8.82 -32.88
C THR A 961 -3.05 -9.96 -33.88
N GLY A 962 -4.12 -10.74 -33.71
CA GLY A 962 -4.53 -11.79 -34.64
C GLY A 962 -5.46 -12.79 -33.95
N THR A 963 -5.80 -13.87 -34.65
CA THR A 963 -6.60 -14.98 -34.12
C THR A 963 -5.76 -16.26 -34.16
N VAL A 964 -5.86 -17.11 -33.13
CA VAL A 964 -5.31 -18.46 -33.14
C VAL A 964 -6.44 -19.51 -33.16
N PRO A 965 -6.29 -20.64 -33.89
CA PRO A 965 -7.19 -21.77 -33.80
C PRO A 965 -7.39 -22.21 -32.34
N ASP A 966 -8.65 -22.41 -31.95
CA ASP A 966 -9.11 -22.83 -30.62
C ASP A 966 -8.77 -21.90 -29.42
N GLY A 967 -8.00 -20.82 -29.61
CA GLY A 967 -7.67 -19.84 -28.56
C GLY A 967 -8.34 -18.47 -28.68
N GLY A 968 -8.95 -18.15 -29.84
CA GLY A 968 -9.64 -16.89 -30.06
C GLY A 968 -8.72 -15.73 -30.48
N PRO A 969 -9.22 -14.47 -30.46
CA PRO A 969 -8.41 -13.30 -30.76
C PRO A 969 -7.42 -13.01 -29.63
N TYR A 970 -6.19 -12.64 -30.00
CA TYR A 970 -5.14 -12.24 -29.07
C TYR A 970 -4.61 -10.83 -29.41
N GLU A 971 -4.14 -10.16 -28.38
CA GLU A 971 -3.28 -8.98 -28.45
C GLU A 971 -2.04 -9.27 -27.58
N THR A 972 -0.86 -8.84 -28.03
CA THR A 972 0.39 -9.05 -27.29
C THR A 972 1.29 -7.85 -27.49
N ASP A 973 1.70 -7.25 -26.37
CA ASP A 973 2.57 -6.08 -26.34
C ASP A 973 3.96 -6.45 -25.79
N TRP A 974 4.99 -5.81 -26.31
CA TRP A 974 6.37 -6.00 -25.84
C TRP A 974 7.26 -4.82 -26.23
N LEU A 975 8.48 -4.82 -25.67
CA LEU A 975 9.54 -3.90 -26.07
C LEU A 975 10.49 -4.58 -27.06
N THR A 976 10.73 -3.95 -28.21
CA THR A 976 11.75 -4.37 -29.17
C THR A 976 12.96 -3.45 -29.08
N LEU A 977 14.08 -4.01 -28.60
CA LEU A 977 15.41 -3.41 -28.73
C LEU A 977 16.02 -3.86 -30.06
N SER A 978 16.48 -2.92 -30.87
CA SER A 978 17.15 -3.18 -32.14
C SER A 978 18.55 -2.56 -32.15
N ILE A 979 19.55 -3.25 -32.70
CA ILE A 979 20.88 -2.70 -33.00
C ILE A 979 21.10 -2.73 -34.52
N MET A 980 21.56 -1.61 -35.08
CA MET A 980 21.76 -1.42 -36.52
C MET A 980 23.21 -1.06 -36.83
N GLU A 981 23.76 -1.77 -37.83
CA GLU A 981 25.09 -1.50 -38.37
C GLU A 981 25.01 -1.35 -39.89
N ARG A 982 25.62 -0.29 -40.43
CA ARG A 982 25.67 -0.01 -41.88
C ARG A 982 24.30 0.00 -42.59
N GLY A 983 23.23 0.27 -41.86
CA GLY A 983 21.84 0.31 -42.37
C GLY A 983 21.08 -1.01 -42.28
N LEU A 984 21.66 -2.06 -41.69
CA LEU A 984 21.01 -3.35 -41.45
C LEU A 984 20.91 -3.62 -39.94
N VAL A 985 19.80 -4.16 -39.48
CA VAL A 985 19.66 -4.63 -38.10
C VAL A 985 20.46 -5.92 -37.94
N THR A 986 21.40 -5.92 -37.00
CA THR A 986 22.25 -7.07 -36.63
C THR A 986 21.73 -7.78 -35.39
N ARG A 987 20.92 -7.11 -34.56
CA ARG A 987 20.37 -7.68 -33.34
C ARG A 987 18.95 -7.19 -33.08
N LEU A 988 18.08 -8.12 -32.67
CA LEU A 988 16.76 -7.85 -32.08
C LEU A 988 16.72 -8.51 -30.70
N GLU A 989 16.31 -7.78 -29.67
CA GLU A 989 15.95 -8.37 -28.37
C GLU A 989 14.53 -7.97 -28.00
N PHE A 990 13.74 -8.93 -27.50
CA PHE A 990 12.36 -8.70 -27.05
C PHE A 990 12.25 -8.87 -25.53
N PHE A 991 11.59 -7.93 -24.86
CA PHE A 991 11.34 -7.92 -23.42
C PHE A 991 9.84 -7.77 -23.14
N GLU A 992 9.38 -8.20 -21.96
CA GLU A 992 8.00 -7.94 -21.57
C GLU A 992 7.75 -6.43 -21.51
N ILE A 993 6.49 -5.99 -21.65
CA ILE A 993 6.19 -4.55 -21.74
C ILE A 993 6.55 -3.80 -20.44
N ASP A 994 6.49 -4.48 -19.30
CA ASP A 994 6.89 -4.01 -17.96
C ASP A 994 8.41 -4.01 -17.70
N ASP A 995 9.21 -4.73 -18.49
CA ASP A 995 10.67 -4.88 -18.33
C ASP A 995 11.50 -3.71 -18.92
N LEU A 996 10.97 -2.47 -18.89
CA LEU A 996 11.58 -1.31 -19.56
C LEU A 996 12.98 -0.97 -19.04
N ASP A 997 13.21 -1.02 -17.72
CA ASP A 997 14.53 -0.73 -17.13
C ASP A 997 15.59 -1.77 -17.54
N THR A 998 15.19 -3.03 -17.70
CA THR A 998 16.05 -4.11 -18.21
C THR A 998 16.44 -3.84 -19.67
N ALA A 999 15.46 -3.47 -20.50
CA ALA A 999 15.69 -3.11 -21.90
C ALA A 999 16.59 -1.86 -22.04
N LEU A 1000 16.41 -0.85 -21.19
CA LEU A 1000 17.24 0.38 -21.16
C LEU A 1000 18.69 0.08 -20.76
N THR A 1001 18.89 -0.66 -19.67
CA THR A 1001 20.22 -1.11 -19.23
C THR A 1001 20.92 -1.87 -20.36
N ARG A 1002 20.20 -2.78 -21.02
CA ARG A 1002 20.72 -3.58 -22.12
C ARG A 1002 21.06 -2.76 -23.37
N PHE A 1003 20.27 -1.72 -23.65
CA PHE A 1003 20.54 -0.76 -24.72
C PHE A 1003 21.82 0.04 -24.47
N GLU A 1004 22.09 0.45 -23.24
CA GLU A 1004 23.33 1.14 -22.87
C GLU A 1004 24.56 0.23 -23.04
N GLU A 1005 24.50 -1.02 -22.57
CA GLU A 1005 25.56 -2.02 -22.75
C GLU A 1005 25.91 -2.22 -24.23
N LEU A 1006 24.90 -2.50 -25.06
CA LEU A 1006 25.09 -2.81 -26.48
C LEU A 1006 25.54 -1.57 -27.27
N SER A 1007 25.04 -0.38 -26.91
CA SER A 1007 25.49 0.88 -27.51
C SER A 1007 26.96 1.15 -27.19
N ALA A 1008 27.39 0.98 -25.93
CA ALA A 1008 28.77 1.23 -25.50
C ALA A 1008 29.79 0.29 -26.17
N VAL A 1009 29.44 -1.00 -26.34
CA VAL A 1009 30.28 -1.97 -27.05
C VAL A 1009 30.43 -1.61 -28.53
N ASN A 1010 29.35 -1.16 -29.18
CA ASN A 1010 29.39 -0.80 -30.60
C ASN A 1010 30.15 0.52 -30.84
N ASP A 1011 30.05 1.47 -29.91
CA ASP A 1011 30.82 2.73 -29.95
C ASP A 1011 32.33 2.50 -29.75
N ALA A 1012 32.72 1.55 -28.90
CA ALA A 1012 34.12 1.14 -28.74
C ALA A 1012 34.68 0.44 -30.00
N THR A 1013 33.85 -0.39 -30.65
CA THR A 1013 34.21 -1.11 -31.88
C THR A 1013 34.34 -0.16 -33.07
N ASN A 1014 33.41 0.80 -33.23
CA ASN A 1014 33.48 1.81 -34.30
C ASN A 1014 34.56 2.88 -34.10
N ARG A 1015 35.13 3.04 -32.89
CA ARG A 1015 36.31 3.90 -32.65
C ARG A 1015 37.65 3.20 -32.87
N THR A 1016 37.64 1.88 -33.05
CA THR A 1016 38.85 1.06 -33.25
C THR A 1016 38.97 0.49 -34.68
N ALA A 1017 37.98 0.74 -35.53
CA ALA A 1017 37.99 0.50 -36.98
C ALA A 1017 38.21 1.79 -37.77
#